data_AF-A0A660U8U8-F1
#
_entry.id   AF-A0A660U8U8-F1
#
_cell.length_a   1.000
_cell.length_b   1.000
_cell.length_c   1.000
_cell.angle_alpha   90.00
_cell.angle_beta   90.00
_cell.angle_gamma   90.00
#
_symmetry.space_group_name_H-M   'P 1'
#
loop_
_entity.id
_entity.type
_entity.pdbx_description
1 polymer ?
#
loop_
_entity_poly.entity_id
_entity_poly.type
_entity_poly.pdbx_seq_one_letter_code
_entity_poly.pdbx_strand_id
1 'polypeptide(L)'
;MRIGLMLLIPFCLSAATTVEIQEVKVKPDPLLVGEEATVECRLTGAEERASVRLVILERIEIPLQPRGKGIYQLTTTIPPESPTGTFPAAIVAKLPDGTEIRRALEITITEKPEERFASLPPTFQLEDHDGVLIPLQGGIIYPSLERQSTRPTLELAGHWYARRVPDADHELSLTKRTPEVIERLEDEVPELFADGVPQLNNDPNWTLLRVPAPVNPPPDRYQGCVWYVTSFHLPPDWRGGRTRLVFLAANYVADVWLNREWLGYHEGGYTPFVFDVSDHLRQGENLLYVRVDNIPWRPKRGEPTPKWLNHKDIVPYVCADWWNYGGILRDVYLEGLPATHVVRLDAHGGFEGEIPKLEGRVLVQGPVLPERVQLRLTPFRRDRSLEFRLDLCAGDEILLETEIPLVQIAPDLAYGRFALPVPDAKPWTPETPHLYLLQARLPSGDQFTTQIGFRDVRTEGARLLWNGEPIFLNGVSRHEDYPLTGRALSYADMWKVYRDLELIKEMGANFLRFSHYPNHPMTGLLTDRIGLIGWEEIPVYWFSDEGFRIQSLRGIARQMWLEMIYTDYNRPSIAFWSTCNECGGLQRRQEYIRVLHELADRVDGSRLVVQSAAGAFFDPTHKETDLIGMTLYFGVFYGKDPYEDTARLLDEVHARMPDKPILCTEFGYWAGNDWGSAEKQVRIAEETYRALRERDFVCGATWWIGFDYFTFHTGINTMGAITSDRHAPRPVYSRLRELWSSQPSGR
;
A
#
# COMPACT_ATOMS: atom_id res chain seq x y z
N MET A 1 -21.97 19.54 19.46
CA MET A 1 -20.51 19.46 19.34
C MET A 1 -20.01 18.81 20.63
N ARG A 2 -19.59 17.54 20.57
CA ARG A 2 -19.10 16.79 21.75
C ARG A 2 -17.61 16.55 21.53
N ILE A 3 -16.78 17.43 22.08
CA ILE A 3 -15.34 17.30 21.92
C ILE A 3 -14.86 16.22 22.90
N GLY A 4 -14.25 15.15 22.38
CA GLY A 4 -13.56 14.14 23.17
C GLY A 4 -12.05 14.39 23.13
N LEU A 5 -11.45 14.66 24.29
CA LEU A 5 -10.00 14.73 24.47
C LEU A 5 -9.60 13.64 25.45
N MET A 6 -8.68 12.76 25.05
CA MET A 6 -8.13 11.71 25.93
C MET A 6 -6.76 12.17 26.44
N LEU A 7 -6.62 12.35 27.76
CA LEU A 7 -5.36 12.62 28.43
C LEU A 7 -4.75 11.32 28.97
N LEU A 8 -3.47 11.08 28.66
CA LEU A 8 -2.66 10.02 29.28
C LEU A 8 -1.67 10.65 30.25
N ILE A 9 -1.84 10.41 31.56
CA ILE A 9 -0.98 10.94 32.64
C ILE A 9 -0.18 9.77 33.24
N PRO A 10 1.16 9.85 33.34
CA PRO A 10 1.95 8.89 34.12
C PRO A 10 1.57 8.98 35.60
N PHE A 11 1.31 7.84 36.24
CA PHE A 11 0.90 7.78 37.65
C PHE A 11 1.91 8.44 38.60
N CYS A 12 1.48 9.51 39.27
CA CYS A 12 1.75 9.88 40.68
C CYS A 12 1.38 11.37 40.91
N LEU A 13 0.11 11.67 41.22
CA LEU A 13 -0.29 12.98 41.72
C LEU A 13 -0.88 12.80 43.12
N SER A 14 -0.18 13.32 44.14
CA SER A 14 -0.54 13.15 45.56
C SER A 14 -1.36 14.32 46.14
N ALA A 15 -1.82 15.25 45.32
CA ALA A 15 -2.64 16.40 45.73
C ALA A 15 -3.57 16.90 44.62
N ALA A 16 -4.56 17.73 44.98
CA ALA A 16 -5.43 18.43 44.03
C ALA A 16 -4.58 19.23 43.03
N THR A 17 -4.45 18.73 41.81
CA THR A 17 -3.53 19.25 40.82
C THR A 17 -4.32 20.00 39.75
N THR A 18 -4.07 21.30 39.62
CA THR A 18 -4.57 22.05 38.47
C THR A 18 -3.58 21.82 37.32
N VAL A 19 -4.07 21.22 36.24
CA VAL A 19 -3.27 21.00 35.03
C VAL A 19 -3.44 22.24 34.16
N GLU A 20 -2.40 23.06 34.10
CA GLU A 20 -2.37 24.25 33.26
C GLU A 20 -1.55 23.95 32.00
N ILE A 21 -2.24 23.78 30.87
CA ILE A 21 -1.60 23.53 29.58
C ILE A 21 -1.30 24.89 28.97
N GLN A 22 -0.05 25.35 29.15
CA GLN A 22 0.33 26.72 28.81
C GLN A 22 0.62 26.93 27.32
N GLU A 23 0.88 25.86 26.55
CA GLU A 23 1.13 25.97 25.10
C GLU A 23 0.86 24.64 24.37
N VAL A 24 -0.20 24.58 23.56
CA VAL A 24 -0.35 23.50 22.57
C VAL A 24 0.22 23.99 21.24
N LYS A 25 1.46 23.61 20.91
CA LYS A 25 2.01 23.81 19.57
C LYS A 25 1.42 22.77 18.62
N VAL A 26 0.22 23.05 18.14
CA VAL A 26 -0.37 22.29 17.03
C VAL A 26 0.37 22.71 15.76
N LYS A 27 1.11 21.81 15.12
CA LYS A 27 1.56 22.05 13.74
C LYS A 27 0.30 22.29 12.91
N PRO A 28 0.27 23.28 12.00
CA PRO A 28 -0.88 23.51 11.15
C PRO A 28 -0.94 22.41 10.09
N ASP A 29 -1.29 21.18 10.49
CA ASP A 29 -1.72 20.13 9.59
C ASP A 29 -3.24 19.98 9.79
N PRO A 30 -4.06 20.14 8.74
CA PRO A 30 -5.53 20.05 8.85
C PRO A 30 -6.07 18.65 9.24
N LEU A 31 -5.21 17.65 9.47
CA LEU A 31 -5.55 16.22 9.64
C LEU A 31 -5.37 15.68 11.07
N LEU A 32 -5.83 16.41 12.09
CA LEU A 32 -5.56 16.07 13.50
C LEU A 32 -6.43 14.96 14.13
N VAL A 33 -7.23 14.20 13.38
CA VAL A 33 -8.02 13.12 14.00
C VAL A 33 -7.15 11.86 14.13
N GLY A 34 -6.85 11.46 15.37
CA GLY A 34 -6.08 10.24 15.66
C GLY A 34 -4.57 10.41 15.88
N GLU A 35 -4.00 11.61 15.73
CA GLU A 35 -2.59 11.85 16.09
C GLU A 35 -2.42 12.04 17.61
N GLU A 36 -1.32 11.49 18.16
CA GLU A 36 -0.86 11.77 19.53
C GLU A 36 -0.06 13.08 19.53
N ALA A 37 -0.59 14.14 20.15
CA ALA A 37 0.20 15.32 20.47
C ALA A 37 0.83 15.15 21.87
N THR A 38 2.16 15.15 21.96
CA THR A 38 2.83 15.28 23.25
C THR A 38 2.86 16.76 23.63
N VAL A 39 2.17 17.11 24.70
CA VAL A 39 2.11 18.49 25.19
C VAL A 39 2.85 18.59 26.51
N GLU A 40 3.80 19.53 26.58
CA GLU A 40 4.42 19.89 27.85
C GLU A 40 3.38 20.61 28.72
N CYS A 41 3.03 19.97 29.83
CA CYS A 41 2.06 20.52 30.77
C CYS A 41 2.80 21.00 32.02
N ARG A 42 2.39 22.14 32.56
CA ARG A 42 2.87 22.61 33.86
C ARG A 42 1.82 22.26 34.91
N LEU A 43 2.21 21.44 35.86
CA LEU A 43 1.36 21.07 36.99
C LEU A 43 1.48 22.17 38.04
N THR A 44 0.45 22.97 38.24
CA THR A 44 0.45 23.97 39.32
C THR A 44 0.38 23.26 40.67
N GLY A 45 1.49 23.29 41.41
CA GLY A 45 1.65 22.63 42.72
C GLY A 45 2.80 21.63 42.83
N ALA A 46 3.50 21.31 41.73
CA ALA A 46 4.70 20.47 41.70
C ALA A 46 5.82 21.17 40.93
N GLU A 47 7.08 20.98 41.33
CA GLU A 47 8.26 21.52 40.62
C GLU A 47 8.57 20.79 39.30
N GLU A 48 7.87 19.69 39.00
CA GLU A 48 8.14 18.83 37.86
C GLU A 48 7.29 19.15 36.63
N ARG A 49 7.93 19.05 35.45
CA ARG A 49 7.25 19.09 34.14
C ARG A 49 6.75 17.70 33.81
N ALA A 50 5.49 17.57 33.37
CA ALA A 50 4.94 16.31 32.89
C ALA A 50 4.66 16.39 31.38
N SER A 51 5.03 15.34 30.65
CA SER A 51 4.63 15.16 29.26
C SER A 51 3.32 14.40 29.23
N VAL A 52 2.27 14.99 28.65
CA VAL A 52 0.95 14.38 28.52
C VAL A 52 0.70 14.10 27.05
N ARG A 53 0.21 12.90 26.74
CA ARG A 53 -0.25 12.58 25.37
C ARG A 53 -1.72 12.95 25.25
N LEU A 54 -2.03 13.71 24.21
CA LEU A 54 -3.39 14.08 23.81
C LEU A 54 -3.75 13.33 22.54
N VAL A 55 -4.90 12.65 22.55
CA VAL A 55 -5.54 12.15 21.32
C VAL A 55 -6.76 13.01 21.03
N ILE A 56 -6.78 13.61 19.84
CA ILE A 56 -7.90 14.43 19.37
C ILE A 56 -8.92 13.50 18.70
N LEU A 57 -10.11 13.36 19.29
CA LEU A 57 -11.14 12.43 18.83
C LEU A 57 -12.14 13.04 17.82
N GLU A 58 -12.26 14.37 17.76
CA GLU A 58 -13.11 15.10 16.80
C GLU A 58 -12.44 16.38 16.30
N ARG A 59 -12.77 16.81 15.08
CA ARG A 59 -12.26 18.03 14.42
C ARG A 59 -12.59 19.29 15.23
N ILE A 60 -11.59 20.14 15.46
CA ILE A 60 -11.77 21.48 16.05
C ILE A 60 -11.85 22.51 14.92
N GLU A 61 -13.06 22.93 14.54
CA GLU A 61 -13.23 24.12 13.69
C GLU A 61 -13.29 25.38 14.57
N ILE A 62 -12.20 26.15 14.59
CA ILE A 62 -12.21 27.51 15.13
C ILE A 62 -12.28 28.44 13.91
N PRO A 63 -13.34 29.26 13.77
CA PRO A 63 -13.44 30.20 12.67
C PRO A 63 -12.39 31.29 12.87
N LEU A 64 -11.23 31.13 12.26
CA LEU A 64 -10.20 32.17 12.17
C LEU A 64 -10.05 32.57 10.71
N GLN A 65 -10.11 33.88 10.44
CA GLN A 65 -9.62 34.45 9.20
C GLN A 65 -8.10 34.24 9.07
N PRO A 66 -7.54 34.17 7.85
CA PRO A 66 -6.32 33.41 7.59
C PRO A 66 -5.06 34.10 8.10
N ARG A 67 -4.11 33.28 8.55
CA ARG A 67 -2.69 33.60 8.90
C ARG A 67 -2.46 34.31 10.24
N GLY A 68 -2.67 33.60 11.34
CA GLY A 68 -2.09 33.96 12.65
C GLY A 68 -1.77 32.73 13.49
N LYS A 69 -0.57 32.69 14.11
CA LYS A 69 -0.27 31.75 15.20
C LYS A 69 -1.11 32.15 16.41
N GLY A 70 -2.09 31.34 16.81
CA GLY A 70 -2.88 31.54 18.02
C GLY A 70 -2.33 30.71 19.18
N ILE A 71 -2.32 31.27 20.40
CA ILE A 71 -2.02 30.53 21.63
C ILE A 71 -3.34 30.00 22.18
N TYR A 72 -3.43 28.68 22.34
CA TYR A 72 -4.58 27.99 22.91
C TYR A 72 -4.22 27.48 24.31
N GLN A 73 -5.01 27.85 25.30
CA GLN A 73 -4.92 27.34 26.67
C GLN A 73 -6.07 26.37 26.92
N LEU A 74 -5.75 25.15 27.34
CA LEU A 74 -6.71 24.16 27.82
C LEU A 74 -6.62 24.11 29.35
N THR A 75 -7.74 24.36 30.03
CA THR A 75 -7.80 24.35 31.50
C THR A 75 -8.80 23.29 31.97
N THR A 76 -8.36 22.42 32.89
CA THR A 76 -9.20 21.43 33.57
C THR A 76 -8.75 21.21 35.01
N THR A 77 -9.65 20.78 35.89
CA THR A 77 -9.37 20.44 37.30
C THR A 77 -9.76 19.01 37.55
N ILE A 78 -8.80 18.18 37.96
CA ILE A 78 -8.99 16.74 38.18
C ILE A 78 -8.94 16.45 39.69
N PRO A 79 -9.97 15.84 40.29
CA PRO A 79 -9.98 15.46 41.70
C PRO A 79 -8.96 14.34 41.98
N PRO A 80 -8.24 14.37 43.12
CA PRO A 80 -7.20 13.40 43.44
C PRO A 80 -7.73 11.99 43.78
N GLU A 81 -9.01 11.88 44.16
CA GLU A 81 -9.57 10.64 44.72
C GLU A 81 -10.08 9.66 43.65
N SER A 82 -10.19 10.11 42.40
CA SER A 82 -10.52 9.27 41.25
C SER A 82 -10.06 9.96 39.96
N PRO A 83 -8.84 9.66 39.46
CA PRO A 83 -8.29 10.31 38.27
C PRO A 83 -9.01 9.88 36.99
N THR A 84 -10.01 8.99 37.06
CA THR A 84 -10.80 8.49 35.94
C THR A 84 -12.22 9.05 36.01
N GLY A 85 -12.76 9.49 34.88
CA GLY A 85 -14.06 10.16 34.80
C GLY A 85 -14.10 11.23 33.72
N THR A 86 -15.27 11.83 33.52
CA THR A 86 -15.46 12.97 32.63
C THR A 86 -15.44 14.27 33.44
N PHE A 87 -14.54 15.19 33.09
CA PHE A 87 -14.29 16.44 33.79
C PHE A 87 -14.63 17.63 32.90
N PRO A 88 -15.26 18.68 33.44
CA PRO A 88 -15.47 19.91 32.70
C PRO A 88 -14.13 20.58 32.39
N ALA A 89 -13.95 20.99 31.15
CA ALA A 89 -12.77 21.70 30.68
C ALA A 89 -13.16 22.92 29.85
N ALA A 90 -12.19 23.79 29.55
CA ALA A 90 -12.40 24.88 28.62
C ALA A 90 -11.15 25.11 27.76
N ILE A 91 -11.36 25.35 26.46
CA ILE A 91 -10.35 25.96 25.59
C ILE A 91 -10.57 27.47 25.62
N VAL A 92 -9.48 28.19 25.87
CA VAL A 92 -9.37 29.64 25.73
C VAL A 92 -8.39 29.93 24.60
N ALA A 93 -8.85 30.55 23.53
CA ALA A 93 -8.01 31.05 22.46
C ALA A 93 -7.80 32.55 22.64
N LYS A 94 -6.55 33.02 22.70
CA LYS A 94 -6.22 34.45 22.64
C LYS A 94 -5.82 34.82 21.22
N LEU A 95 -6.58 35.70 20.59
CA LEU A 95 -6.28 36.23 19.28
C LEU A 95 -5.18 37.30 19.36
N PRO A 96 -4.44 37.56 18.27
CA PRO A 96 -3.41 38.61 18.22
C PRO A 96 -3.92 40.02 18.55
N ASP A 97 -5.21 40.27 18.37
CA ASP A 97 -5.88 41.53 18.70
C ASP A 97 -6.31 41.65 20.17
N GLY A 98 -6.01 40.63 21.00
CA GLY A 98 -6.37 40.58 22.42
C GLY A 98 -7.74 39.98 22.71
N THR A 99 -8.52 39.57 21.69
CA THR A 99 -9.82 38.92 21.88
C THR A 99 -9.66 37.52 22.47
N GLU A 100 -10.42 37.22 23.51
CA GLU A 100 -10.50 35.89 24.13
C GLU A 100 -11.75 35.13 23.67
N ILE A 101 -11.56 33.93 23.09
CA ILE A 101 -12.64 33.00 22.76
C ILE A 101 -12.61 31.85 23.75
N ARG A 102 -13.69 31.68 24.53
CA ARG A 102 -13.85 30.57 25.47
C ARG A 102 -14.89 29.56 24.98
N ARG A 103 -14.55 28.28 25.00
CA ARG A 103 -15.46 27.17 24.72
C ARG A 103 -15.38 26.13 25.84
N ALA A 104 -16.54 25.77 26.38
CA ALA A 104 -16.68 24.69 27.36
C ALA A 104 -16.56 23.32 26.66
N LEU A 105 -15.94 22.38 27.36
CA LEU A 105 -15.56 21.05 26.89
C LEU A 105 -15.76 20.04 28.01
N GLU A 106 -15.69 18.78 27.65
CA GLU A 106 -15.59 17.67 28.59
C GLU A 106 -14.32 16.87 28.24
N ILE A 107 -13.52 16.52 29.24
CA ILE A 107 -12.34 15.66 29.10
C ILE A 107 -12.64 14.36 29.82
N THR A 108 -12.54 13.23 29.14
CA THR A 108 -12.70 11.92 29.77
C THR A 108 -11.33 11.29 30.00
N ILE A 109 -11.04 10.95 31.25
CA ILE A 109 -9.85 10.21 31.66
C ILE A 109 -10.29 8.79 32.00
N THR A 110 -9.66 7.80 31.42
CA THR A 110 -9.95 6.38 31.69
C THR A 110 -8.67 5.68 32.11
N GLU A 111 -8.74 4.83 33.13
CA GLU A 111 -7.74 3.81 33.34
C GLU A 111 -7.85 2.84 32.18
N LYS A 112 -6.86 2.84 31.29
CA LYS A 112 -6.71 1.74 30.36
C LYS A 112 -5.86 0.68 31.05
N PRO A 113 -6.33 -0.58 31.18
CA PRO A 113 -5.37 -1.67 31.25
C PRO A 113 -4.42 -1.50 30.04
N GLU A 114 -3.12 -1.67 30.23
CA GLU A 114 -2.13 -1.59 29.15
C GLU A 114 -2.58 -2.49 27.99
N GLU A 115 -3.27 -1.93 27.01
CA GLU A 115 -3.52 -2.59 25.75
C GLU A 115 -2.19 -2.57 25.02
N ARG A 116 -1.40 -3.61 25.28
CA ARG A 116 -0.09 -3.83 24.69
C ARG A 116 -0.31 -4.16 23.21
N PHE A 117 -0.22 -3.15 22.35
CA PHE A 117 -0.03 -3.33 20.91
C PHE A 117 1.43 -3.04 20.57
N ALA A 118 1.89 -3.60 19.45
CA ALA A 118 3.24 -3.51 18.93
C ALA A 118 3.80 -2.08 18.96
N SER A 119 5.02 -1.95 19.48
CA SER A 119 5.72 -0.67 19.63
C SER A 119 6.66 -0.35 18.47
N LEU A 120 6.87 -1.30 17.54
CA LEU A 120 7.63 -1.07 16.32
C LEU A 120 6.93 0.02 15.47
N PRO A 121 7.56 1.17 15.20
CA PRO A 121 6.90 2.22 14.43
C PRO A 121 6.95 1.93 12.93
N PRO A 122 6.02 2.51 12.13
CA PRO A 122 6.14 2.53 10.68
C PRO A 122 7.43 3.24 10.27
N THR A 123 8.05 2.76 9.20
CA THR A 123 9.25 3.35 8.61
C THR A 123 8.93 4.38 7.53
N PHE A 124 7.70 4.39 6.99
CA PHE A 124 7.28 5.34 5.95
C PHE A 124 6.75 6.64 6.55
N GLN A 125 7.22 7.78 6.03
CA GLN A 125 6.84 9.11 6.46
C GLN A 125 6.66 10.05 5.25
N LEU A 126 5.90 11.12 5.46
CA LEU A 126 5.80 12.23 4.50
C LEU A 126 6.35 13.46 5.17
N GLU A 127 7.33 14.09 4.54
CA GLU A 127 7.84 15.40 4.96
C GLU A 127 7.30 16.49 4.05
N ASP A 128 6.75 17.55 4.65
CA ASP A 128 6.27 18.72 3.91
C ASP A 128 7.40 19.75 3.78
N HIS A 129 7.81 20.01 2.53
CA HIS A 129 8.74 21.06 2.16
C HIS A 129 7.99 22.10 1.31
N ASP A 130 7.47 23.14 1.96
CA ASP A 130 6.71 24.24 1.34
C ASP A 130 5.56 23.77 0.42
N GLY A 131 4.76 22.82 0.89
CA GLY A 131 3.63 22.23 0.17
C GLY A 131 4.04 21.11 -0.79
N VAL A 132 5.30 20.63 -0.72
CA VAL A 132 5.79 19.45 -1.44
C VAL A 132 5.93 18.30 -0.45
N LEU A 133 5.07 17.28 -0.56
CA LEU A 133 5.16 16.09 0.28
C LEU A 133 6.22 15.12 -0.24
N ILE A 134 7.36 15.03 0.44
CA ILE A 134 8.47 14.14 0.11
C ILE A 134 8.25 12.80 0.82
N PRO A 135 8.16 11.68 0.10
CA PRO A 135 8.06 10.37 0.71
C PRO A 135 9.43 9.91 1.23
N LEU A 136 9.47 9.52 2.49
CA LEU A 136 10.64 8.94 3.15
C LEU A 136 10.31 7.53 3.63
N GLN A 137 11.30 6.64 3.61
CA GLN A 137 11.24 5.34 4.26
C GLN A 137 12.58 5.07 4.94
N GLY A 138 12.56 4.79 6.24
CA GLY A 138 13.78 4.54 7.01
C GLY A 138 14.77 5.72 7.02
N GLY A 139 14.26 6.95 6.86
CA GLY A 139 15.08 8.17 6.83
C GLY A 139 15.69 8.54 5.48
N ILE A 140 15.44 7.76 4.41
CA ILE A 140 15.85 8.10 3.05
C ILE A 140 14.63 8.35 2.16
N ILE A 141 14.81 9.10 1.07
CA ILE A 141 13.72 9.36 0.11
C ILE A 141 13.29 8.06 -0.57
N TYR A 142 12.00 7.75 -0.50
CA TYR A 142 11.42 6.57 -1.14
C TYR A 142 11.51 6.71 -2.67
N PRO A 143 12.38 5.93 -3.33
CA PRO A 143 12.73 6.20 -4.71
C PRO A 143 11.64 5.73 -5.68
N SER A 144 11.72 6.18 -6.93
CA SER A 144 11.10 5.45 -8.04
C SER A 144 11.87 4.14 -8.28
N LEU A 145 11.16 3.03 -8.48
CA LEU A 145 11.73 1.68 -8.44
C LEU A 145 11.91 1.04 -9.81
N GLU A 146 11.59 1.74 -10.90
CA GLU A 146 11.83 1.20 -12.24
C GLU A 146 13.33 1.05 -12.52
N ARG A 147 13.73 -0.17 -12.91
CA ARG A 147 15.11 -0.47 -13.29
C ARG A 147 15.56 0.33 -14.50
N GLN A 148 16.76 0.89 -14.42
CA GLN A 148 17.39 1.68 -15.48
C GLN A 148 18.60 0.92 -16.03
N SER A 149 18.67 0.68 -17.34
CA SER A 149 19.81 -0.03 -17.96
C SER A 149 21.13 0.73 -17.84
N THR A 150 21.07 2.04 -17.59
CA THR A 150 22.24 2.89 -17.36
C THR A 150 22.74 2.90 -15.92
N ARG A 151 22.00 2.32 -14.97
CA ARG A 151 22.42 2.20 -13.57
C ARG A 151 22.93 0.79 -13.30
N PRO A 152 24.17 0.62 -12.80
CA PRO A 152 24.68 -0.71 -12.50
C PRO A 152 23.81 -1.39 -11.45
N THR A 153 23.40 -2.62 -11.74
CA THR A 153 22.59 -3.44 -10.84
C THR A 153 23.33 -4.74 -10.56
N LEU A 154 23.39 -5.13 -9.28
CA LEU A 154 23.87 -6.44 -8.87
C LEU A 154 22.71 -7.22 -8.26
N GLU A 155 22.26 -8.26 -8.97
CA GLU A 155 21.24 -9.17 -8.44
C GLU A 155 21.79 -9.93 -7.25
N LEU A 156 21.04 -9.93 -6.14
CA LEU A 156 21.28 -10.79 -4.99
C LEU A 156 20.28 -11.96 -4.94
N ALA A 157 19.40 -12.09 -5.95
CA ALA A 157 18.62 -13.30 -6.17
C ALA A 157 19.55 -14.49 -6.46
N GLY A 158 19.25 -15.66 -5.90
CA GLY A 158 20.13 -16.82 -5.98
C GLY A 158 20.09 -17.68 -4.73
N HIS A 159 21.17 -18.41 -4.48
CA HIS A 159 21.26 -19.31 -3.33
C HIS A 159 21.60 -18.53 -2.06
N TRP A 160 20.74 -18.64 -1.07
CA TRP A 160 20.92 -18.12 0.29
C TRP A 160 20.88 -19.29 1.26
N TYR A 161 21.69 -19.24 2.31
CA TYR A 161 21.48 -20.11 3.45
C TYR A 161 20.30 -19.59 4.25
N ALA A 162 19.33 -20.46 4.55
CA ALA A 162 18.14 -20.14 5.32
C ALA A 162 17.98 -21.09 6.51
N ARG A 163 17.66 -20.56 7.68
CA ARG A 163 17.38 -21.32 8.91
C ARG A 163 16.08 -20.86 9.53
N ARG A 164 15.14 -21.78 9.73
CA ARG A 164 13.90 -21.51 10.49
C ARG A 164 14.20 -21.44 11.98
N VAL A 165 13.55 -20.50 12.66
CA VAL A 165 13.60 -20.32 14.11
C VAL A 165 12.17 -20.41 14.63
N PRO A 166 11.66 -21.64 14.89
CA PRO A 166 10.25 -21.86 15.23
C PRO A 166 9.84 -21.27 16.57
N ASP A 167 10.78 -21.08 17.49
CA ASP A 167 10.55 -20.56 18.84
C ASP A 167 10.87 -19.06 18.96
N ALA A 168 10.93 -18.33 17.84
CA ALA A 168 11.20 -16.89 17.84
C ALA A 168 10.12 -16.10 18.59
N ASP A 169 10.54 -15.05 19.28
CA ASP A 169 9.66 -14.17 20.04
C ASP A 169 9.00 -13.14 19.09
N HIS A 170 7.75 -13.40 18.68
CA HIS A 170 7.00 -12.47 17.82
C HIS A 170 6.73 -11.11 18.48
N GLU A 171 6.69 -11.03 19.82
CA GLU A 171 6.59 -9.75 20.53
C GLU A 171 7.88 -8.95 20.39
N LEU A 172 9.04 -9.62 20.42
CA LEU A 172 10.33 -9.00 20.13
C LEU A 172 10.37 -8.45 18.70
N SER A 173 9.88 -9.23 17.72
CA SER A 173 9.73 -8.77 16.33
C SER A 173 8.89 -7.51 16.20
N LEU A 174 7.90 -7.32 17.08
CA LEU A 174 6.98 -6.19 17.11
C LEU A 174 7.39 -5.08 18.10
N THR A 175 8.59 -5.17 18.68
CA THR A 175 9.11 -4.18 19.63
C THR A 175 9.99 -3.15 18.92
N LYS A 176 9.86 -1.86 19.28
CA LYS A 176 10.73 -0.78 18.78
C LYS A 176 12.21 -1.19 18.85
N ARG A 177 12.93 -1.02 17.74
CA ARG A 177 14.37 -1.35 17.65
C ARG A 177 15.20 -0.36 18.49
N THR A 178 15.59 -0.79 19.68
CA THR A 178 16.67 -0.20 20.50
C THR A 178 17.93 -1.05 20.35
N PRO A 179 19.13 -0.57 20.74
CA PRO A 179 20.34 -1.39 20.73
C PRO A 179 20.16 -2.73 21.45
N GLU A 180 19.47 -2.76 22.59
CA GLU A 180 19.21 -3.97 23.36
C GLU A 180 18.24 -4.92 22.65
N VAL A 181 17.26 -4.38 21.91
CA VAL A 181 16.36 -5.20 21.09
C VAL A 181 17.10 -5.79 19.90
N ILE A 182 17.98 -5.02 19.26
CA ILE A 182 18.82 -5.48 18.15
C ILE A 182 19.72 -6.62 18.62
N GLU A 183 20.44 -6.45 19.73
CA GLU A 183 21.27 -7.50 20.33
C GLU A 183 20.47 -8.78 20.62
N ARG A 184 19.27 -8.64 21.19
CA ARG A 184 18.37 -9.79 21.44
C ARG A 184 17.91 -10.49 20.17
N LEU A 185 17.77 -9.78 19.05
CA LEU A 185 17.46 -10.39 17.75
C LEU A 185 18.69 -11.14 17.23
N GLU A 186 19.89 -10.55 17.34
CA GLU A 186 21.16 -11.18 16.97
C GLU A 186 21.41 -12.48 17.76
N ASP A 187 21.01 -12.51 19.04
CA ASP A 187 21.07 -13.67 19.94
C ASP A 187 20.16 -14.85 19.53
N GLU A 188 19.22 -14.67 18.59
CA GLU A 188 18.45 -15.79 18.04
C GLU A 188 19.36 -16.78 17.29
N VAL A 189 20.43 -16.27 16.66
CA VAL A 189 21.39 -17.04 15.88
C VAL A 189 22.81 -16.45 16.08
N PRO A 190 23.39 -16.59 17.29
CA PRO A 190 24.60 -15.86 17.69
C PRO A 190 25.82 -16.18 16.82
N GLU A 191 25.88 -17.37 16.22
CA GLU A 191 26.96 -17.76 15.32
C GLU A 191 27.06 -16.90 14.04
N LEU A 192 26.00 -16.18 13.65
CA LEU A 192 26.05 -15.26 12.51
C LEU A 192 26.84 -13.98 12.81
N PHE A 193 26.87 -13.60 14.08
CA PHE A 193 27.44 -12.35 14.57
C PHE A 193 28.79 -12.53 15.28
N ALA A 194 29.19 -13.76 15.58
CA ALA A 194 30.53 -14.13 16.06
C ALA A 194 31.64 -13.85 15.02
N ASP A 195 32.87 -13.54 15.45
CA ASP A 195 34.01 -13.23 14.57
C ASP A 195 34.29 -14.28 13.47
N GLY A 196 34.49 -13.82 12.23
CA GLY A 196 34.78 -14.64 11.05
C GLY A 196 33.59 -14.95 10.12
N VAL A 197 33.85 -15.55 8.96
CA VAL A 197 32.76 -15.92 8.01
C VAL A 197 32.03 -17.16 8.52
N PRO A 198 30.69 -17.11 8.72
CA PRO A 198 29.92 -18.27 9.20
C PRO A 198 30.09 -19.49 8.27
N GLN A 199 30.41 -20.65 8.84
CA GLN A 199 30.58 -21.91 8.09
C GLN A 199 29.26 -22.68 8.05
N LEU A 200 28.36 -22.30 7.15
CA LEU A 200 26.97 -22.79 7.11
C LEU A 200 26.76 -24.06 6.27
N ASN A 201 27.71 -24.40 5.40
CA ASN A 201 27.56 -25.45 4.38
C ASN A 201 27.41 -26.89 4.92
N ASN A 202 27.80 -27.16 6.17
CA ASN A 202 27.72 -28.48 6.80
C ASN A 202 26.84 -28.50 8.05
N ASP A 203 26.14 -27.41 8.34
CA ASP A 203 25.23 -27.34 9.47
C ASP A 203 23.81 -27.79 9.03
N PRO A 204 23.27 -28.89 9.59
CA PRO A 204 21.96 -29.40 9.20
C PRO A 204 20.80 -28.45 9.55
N ASN A 205 21.02 -27.41 10.35
CA ASN A 205 20.02 -26.39 10.64
C ASN A 205 19.86 -25.36 9.50
N TRP A 206 20.79 -25.32 8.56
CA TRP A 206 20.80 -24.41 7.43
C TRP A 206 20.46 -25.13 6.13
N THR A 207 19.52 -24.56 5.38
CA THR A 207 19.11 -25.07 4.07
C THR A 207 19.50 -24.07 3.00
N LEU A 208 20.02 -24.54 1.87
CA LEU A 208 20.26 -23.69 0.72
C LEU A 208 18.94 -23.45 -0.02
N LEU A 209 18.42 -22.22 0.02
CA LEU A 209 17.18 -21.81 -0.62
C LEU A 209 17.47 -20.84 -1.78
N ARG A 210 16.78 -21.00 -2.91
CA ARG A 210 16.92 -20.09 -4.05
C ARG A 210 15.93 -18.92 -3.95
N VAL A 211 16.37 -17.81 -3.36
CA VAL A 211 15.59 -16.58 -3.21
C VAL A 211 15.45 -15.87 -4.58
N PRO A 212 14.28 -15.30 -4.94
CA PRO A 212 13.03 -15.31 -4.17
C PRO A 212 12.38 -16.69 -4.11
N ALA A 213 11.94 -17.08 -2.92
CA ALA A 213 11.22 -18.33 -2.67
C ALA A 213 10.42 -18.23 -1.37
N PRO A 214 9.22 -18.84 -1.31
CA PRO A 214 8.53 -18.97 -0.05
C PRO A 214 9.29 -19.97 0.84
N VAL A 215 9.40 -19.69 2.13
CA VAL A 215 9.91 -20.69 3.08
C VAL A 215 8.91 -21.79 3.37
N ASN A 216 7.64 -21.57 3.07
CA ASN A 216 6.52 -22.43 3.40
C ASN A 216 5.62 -22.69 2.17
N PRO A 217 6.16 -23.27 1.08
CA PRO A 217 5.34 -23.64 -0.07
C PRO A 217 4.27 -24.68 0.35
N PRO A 218 3.03 -24.60 -0.16
CA PRO A 218 2.00 -25.60 0.11
C PRO A 218 2.50 -27.03 -0.11
N PRO A 219 2.19 -27.99 0.79
CA PRO A 219 1.28 -27.86 1.93
C PRO A 219 1.93 -27.41 3.25
N ASP A 220 3.18 -26.93 3.25
CA ASP A 220 3.89 -26.53 4.48
C ASP A 220 3.28 -25.26 5.11
N ARG A 221 2.66 -25.41 6.29
CA ARG A 221 1.93 -24.33 6.97
C ARG A 221 2.79 -23.53 7.95
N TYR A 222 4.12 -23.67 7.89
CA TYR A 222 5.03 -22.93 8.75
C TYR A 222 4.76 -21.42 8.68
N GLN A 223 4.59 -20.79 9.84
CA GLN A 223 4.51 -19.34 10.05
C GLN A 223 5.42 -19.04 11.23
N GLY A 224 6.46 -18.23 11.00
CA GLY A 224 7.45 -17.88 12.00
C GLY A 224 8.72 -17.30 11.38
N CYS A 225 9.75 -17.17 12.21
CA CYS A 225 11.00 -16.51 11.87
C CYS A 225 11.93 -17.36 11.02
N VAL A 226 12.55 -16.74 10.01
CA VAL A 226 13.62 -17.34 9.21
C VAL A 226 14.77 -16.36 9.08
N TRP A 227 15.98 -16.83 9.36
CA TRP A 227 17.22 -16.13 9.09
C TRP A 227 17.77 -16.54 7.72
N TYR A 228 18.24 -15.56 6.96
CA TYR A 228 18.85 -15.72 5.65
C TYR A 228 20.24 -15.11 5.64
N VAL A 229 21.17 -15.77 4.97
CA VAL A 229 22.53 -15.27 4.77
C VAL A 229 22.97 -15.52 3.33
N THR A 230 23.54 -14.49 2.72
CA THR A 230 24.25 -14.62 1.45
C THR A 230 25.55 -13.82 1.47
N SER A 231 26.49 -14.21 0.62
CA SER A 231 27.70 -13.43 0.37
C SER A 231 27.76 -12.97 -1.07
N PHE A 232 28.34 -11.79 -1.30
CA PHE A 232 28.53 -11.25 -2.63
C PHE A 232 29.80 -10.40 -2.70
N HIS A 233 30.28 -10.21 -3.93
CA HIS A 233 31.39 -9.31 -4.23
C HIS A 233 30.89 -8.20 -5.14
N LEU A 234 31.35 -6.98 -4.89
CA LEU A 234 31.12 -5.89 -5.82
C LEU A 234 31.95 -6.13 -7.10
N PRO A 235 31.38 -5.85 -8.29
CA PRO A 235 32.16 -5.79 -9.51
C PRO A 235 33.34 -4.81 -9.36
N PRO A 236 34.53 -5.11 -9.94
CA PRO A 236 35.70 -4.21 -9.83
C PRO A 236 35.44 -2.79 -10.35
N ASP A 237 34.47 -2.63 -11.24
CA ASP A 237 34.02 -1.39 -11.84
C ASP A 237 32.68 -0.89 -11.26
N TRP A 238 32.34 -1.26 -10.02
CA TRP A 238 31.18 -0.71 -9.32
C TRP A 238 31.33 0.81 -9.16
N ARG A 239 30.74 1.56 -10.11
CA ARG A 239 30.88 3.02 -10.28
C ARG A 239 29.91 3.85 -9.44
N GLY A 240 29.26 3.24 -8.44
CA GLY A 240 28.28 3.94 -7.60
C GLY A 240 28.96 4.98 -6.72
N GLY A 241 28.69 6.28 -6.96
CA GLY A 241 28.93 7.31 -5.94
C GLY A 241 28.02 7.10 -4.73
N ARG A 242 26.80 6.60 -4.95
CA ARG A 242 25.88 6.10 -3.93
C ARG A 242 25.42 4.69 -4.31
N THR A 243 25.04 3.86 -3.33
CA THR A 243 24.51 2.52 -3.57
C THR A 243 23.30 2.24 -2.68
N ARG A 244 22.25 1.68 -3.28
CA ARG A 244 21.03 1.28 -2.57
C ARG A 244 20.88 -0.23 -2.56
N LEU A 245 20.42 -0.77 -1.44
CA LEU A 245 19.95 -2.15 -1.31
C LEU A 245 18.42 -2.15 -1.37
N VAL A 246 17.85 -2.81 -2.37
CA VAL A 246 16.41 -2.84 -2.64
C VAL A 246 15.86 -4.23 -2.36
N PHE A 247 14.79 -4.29 -1.57
CA PHE A 247 13.94 -5.46 -1.39
C PHE A 247 12.58 -5.18 -2.03
N LEU A 248 12.11 -6.07 -2.91
CA LEU A 248 10.79 -5.90 -3.53
C LEU A 248 9.62 -6.47 -2.72
N ALA A 249 9.87 -7.44 -1.83
CA ALA A 249 8.93 -7.93 -0.82
C ALA A 249 9.60 -8.95 0.10
N ALA A 250 9.40 -8.82 1.41
CA ALA A 250 9.71 -9.83 2.42
C ALA A 250 8.56 -9.91 3.42
N ASN A 251 7.97 -11.10 3.61
CA ASN A 251 6.76 -11.25 4.43
C ASN A 251 7.07 -11.94 5.78
N TYR A 252 6.90 -11.29 6.95
CA TYR A 252 6.18 -10.03 7.22
C TYR A 252 7.02 -8.90 7.84
N VAL A 253 7.76 -9.16 8.93
CA VAL A 253 8.73 -8.20 9.50
C VAL A 253 10.13 -8.59 9.04
N ALA A 254 10.84 -7.70 8.35
CA ALA A 254 12.21 -7.91 7.89
C ALA A 254 13.19 -7.04 8.69
N ASP A 255 14.22 -7.62 9.28
CA ASP A 255 15.37 -6.93 9.87
C ASP A 255 16.62 -7.22 9.03
N VAL A 256 17.45 -6.22 8.76
CA VAL A 256 18.55 -6.31 7.79
C VAL A 256 19.87 -5.83 8.37
N TRP A 257 20.91 -6.64 8.17
CA TRP A 257 22.30 -6.28 8.48
C TRP A 257 23.19 -6.50 7.26
N LEU A 258 24.12 -5.58 7.03
CA LEU A 258 25.17 -5.73 6.04
C LEU A 258 26.50 -5.71 6.78
N ASN A 259 27.32 -6.73 6.58
CA ASN A 259 28.63 -6.84 7.22
C ASN A 259 28.58 -6.75 8.76
N ARG A 260 27.47 -7.25 9.34
CA ARG A 260 27.07 -7.20 10.76
C ARG A 260 26.73 -5.81 11.30
N GLU A 261 26.63 -4.82 10.44
CA GLU A 261 26.09 -3.52 10.81
C GLU A 261 24.59 -3.53 10.52
N TRP A 262 23.80 -3.20 11.55
CA TRP A 262 22.36 -3.09 11.43
C TRP A 262 22.00 -1.92 10.51
N LEU A 263 21.20 -2.20 9.48
CA LEU A 263 20.74 -1.20 8.51
C LEU A 263 19.36 -0.64 8.87
N GLY A 264 18.47 -1.50 9.36
CA GLY A 264 17.08 -1.13 9.61
C GLY A 264 16.13 -2.31 9.54
N TYR A 265 14.84 -1.98 9.44
CA TYR A 265 13.76 -2.95 9.35
C TYR A 265 12.64 -2.46 8.42
N HIS A 266 11.74 -3.37 8.04
CA HIS A 266 10.48 -3.07 7.38
C HIS A 266 9.38 -3.98 7.94
N GLU A 267 8.18 -3.43 8.11
CA GLU A 267 6.97 -4.19 8.47
C GLU A 267 5.95 -4.05 7.33
N GLY A 268 5.63 -5.16 6.68
CA GLY A 268 4.71 -5.20 5.54
C GLY A 268 5.14 -6.21 4.47
N GLY A 269 4.28 -7.17 4.14
CA GLY A 269 4.72 -8.34 3.36
C GLY A 269 4.78 -8.20 1.85
N TYR A 270 4.34 -7.07 1.28
CA TYR A 270 3.96 -7.00 -0.14
C TYR A 270 4.53 -5.79 -0.88
N THR A 271 5.13 -4.84 -0.16
CA THR A 271 5.59 -3.58 -0.70
C THR A 271 7.12 -3.50 -0.68
N PRO A 272 7.74 -2.77 -1.62
CA PRO A 272 9.18 -2.62 -1.64
C PRO A 272 9.72 -1.73 -0.51
N PHE A 273 10.95 -2.00 -0.08
CA PHE A 273 11.71 -1.15 0.83
C PHE A 273 13.20 -1.07 0.47
N VAL A 274 13.84 0.03 0.87
CA VAL A 274 15.19 0.40 0.39
C VAL A 274 16.08 0.91 1.52
N PHE A 275 17.37 0.57 1.48
CA PHE A 275 18.42 1.14 2.33
C PHE A 275 19.50 1.81 1.50
N ASP A 276 20.08 2.91 2.00
CA ASP A 276 21.36 3.42 1.50
C ASP A 276 22.49 2.63 2.18
N VAL A 277 23.29 1.93 1.38
CA VAL A 277 24.37 1.06 1.87
C VAL A 277 25.76 1.55 1.45
N SER A 278 25.85 2.79 0.94
CA SER A 278 27.07 3.35 0.36
C SER A 278 28.28 3.20 1.30
N ASP A 279 28.08 3.51 2.58
CA ASP A 279 29.15 3.54 3.58
C ASP A 279 29.37 2.18 4.29
N HIS A 280 28.52 1.19 3.99
CA HIS A 280 28.55 -0.14 4.63
C HIS A 280 29.20 -1.22 3.74
N LEU A 281 29.44 -0.90 2.47
CA LEU A 281 29.98 -1.83 1.49
C LEU A 281 31.51 -1.96 1.56
N ARG A 282 32.00 -3.18 1.32
CA ARG A 282 33.41 -3.53 1.24
C ARG A 282 33.78 -3.88 -0.20
N GLN A 283 35.01 -3.60 -0.62
CA GLN A 283 35.52 -4.01 -1.94
C GLN A 283 35.73 -5.54 -2.05
N GLY A 284 35.95 -6.20 -0.91
CA GLY A 284 36.04 -7.66 -0.84
C GLY A 284 34.67 -8.33 -0.71
N GLU A 285 34.65 -9.45 0.02
CA GLU A 285 33.41 -10.14 0.35
C GLU A 285 32.52 -9.26 1.26
N ASN A 286 31.24 -9.21 0.91
CA ASN A 286 30.17 -8.63 1.72
C ASN A 286 29.23 -9.74 2.16
N LEU A 287 28.74 -9.65 3.40
CA LEU A 287 27.77 -10.58 3.97
C LEU A 287 26.47 -9.84 4.26
N LEU A 288 25.37 -10.33 3.67
CA LEU A 288 24.03 -9.80 3.89
C LEU A 288 23.25 -10.80 4.74
N TYR A 289 22.76 -10.33 5.89
CA TYR A 289 21.95 -11.08 6.83
C TYR A 289 20.55 -10.47 6.86
N VAL A 290 19.53 -11.32 6.75
CA VAL A 290 18.14 -10.89 6.78
C VAL A 290 17.37 -11.82 7.69
N ARG A 291 16.69 -11.25 8.68
CA ARG A 291 15.72 -11.97 9.50
C ARG A 291 14.34 -11.61 9.01
N VAL A 292 13.51 -12.60 8.69
CA VAL A 292 12.11 -12.39 8.29
C VAL A 292 11.19 -13.17 9.21
N ASP A 293 10.35 -12.47 9.97
CA ASP A 293 9.32 -13.08 10.81
C ASP A 293 7.95 -13.00 10.14
N ASN A 294 7.45 -14.15 9.69
CA ASN A 294 6.08 -14.31 9.18
C ASN A 294 5.14 -14.61 10.33
N ILE A 295 4.82 -13.57 11.11
CA ILE A 295 4.01 -13.66 12.32
C ILE A 295 2.68 -14.37 11.99
N PRO A 296 2.31 -15.44 12.73
CA PRO A 296 1.11 -16.20 12.41
C PRO A 296 -0.15 -15.32 12.40
N TRP A 297 -1.06 -15.60 11.48
CA TRP A 297 -2.37 -14.96 11.51
C TRP A 297 -3.28 -15.61 12.54
N ARG A 298 -4.15 -14.80 13.15
CA ARG A 298 -5.20 -15.33 14.03
C ARG A 298 -6.12 -16.26 13.25
N PRO A 299 -6.61 -17.35 13.86
CA PRO A 299 -7.59 -18.22 13.21
C PRO A 299 -8.83 -17.45 12.74
N LYS A 300 -9.59 -18.06 11.83
CA LYS A 300 -10.81 -17.45 11.29
C LYS A 300 -11.79 -17.12 12.42
N ARG A 301 -12.62 -16.10 12.21
CA ARG A 301 -13.69 -15.72 13.13
C ARG A 301 -14.53 -16.95 13.52
N GLY A 302 -14.60 -17.22 14.82
CA GLY A 302 -15.33 -18.37 15.39
C GLY A 302 -14.43 -19.51 15.85
N GLU A 303 -13.16 -19.54 15.44
CA GLU A 303 -12.17 -20.50 15.91
C GLU A 303 -11.43 -19.99 17.16
N PRO A 304 -11.04 -20.88 18.11
CA PRO A 304 -10.28 -20.48 19.28
C PRO A 304 -8.94 -19.85 18.87
N THR A 305 -8.71 -18.60 19.28
CA THR A 305 -7.38 -17.98 19.16
C THR A 305 -6.53 -18.39 20.37
N PRO A 306 -5.36 -19.00 20.18
CA PRO A 306 -4.42 -19.24 21.28
C PRO A 306 -4.06 -17.93 22.00
N LYS A 307 -3.89 -17.95 23.32
CA LYS A 307 -3.59 -16.73 24.10
C LYS A 307 -2.32 -16.01 23.63
N TRP A 308 -1.31 -16.76 23.18
CA TRP A 308 -0.05 -16.23 22.67
C TRP A 308 -0.21 -15.57 21.28
N LEU A 309 -1.32 -15.82 20.57
CA LEU A 309 -1.59 -15.31 19.23
C LEU A 309 -2.65 -14.20 19.26
N ASN A 310 -2.46 -13.19 20.10
CA ASN A 310 -3.45 -12.11 20.27
C ASN A 310 -3.13 -10.83 19.49
N HIS A 311 -2.14 -10.89 18.59
CA HIS A 311 -1.76 -9.79 17.69
C HIS A 311 -2.93 -9.38 16.79
N LYS A 312 -3.38 -8.14 16.94
CA LYS A 312 -4.34 -7.45 16.02
C LYS A 312 -3.71 -6.24 15.34
N ASP A 313 -2.41 -6.10 15.51
CA ASP A 313 -1.55 -4.99 15.20
C ASP A 313 -0.74 -5.20 13.92
N ILE A 314 -0.76 -6.41 13.35
CA ILE A 314 -0.19 -6.71 12.02
C ILE A 314 -1.24 -6.57 10.90
N VAL A 315 -0.81 -6.51 9.63
CA VAL A 315 -1.71 -6.37 8.48
C VAL A 315 -1.41 -7.44 7.41
N PRO A 316 -2.32 -8.40 7.16
CA PRO A 316 -3.56 -8.69 7.90
C PRO A 316 -3.27 -9.39 9.24
N TYR A 317 -4.18 -9.27 10.21
CA TYR A 317 -4.05 -9.98 11.50
C TYR A 317 -4.94 -11.23 11.64
N VAL A 318 -5.87 -11.45 10.71
CA VAL A 318 -6.77 -12.62 10.70
C VAL A 318 -6.45 -13.49 9.50
N CYS A 319 -6.66 -14.78 9.65
CA CYS A 319 -6.56 -15.75 8.57
C CYS A 319 -7.45 -15.29 7.41
N ALA A 320 -6.79 -14.90 6.33
CA ALA A 320 -7.42 -14.43 5.12
C ALA A 320 -7.61 -15.60 4.13
N ASP A 321 -8.45 -15.41 3.11
CA ASP A 321 -8.77 -16.48 2.16
C ASP A 321 -7.67 -16.69 1.12
N TRP A 322 -6.41 -16.76 1.55
CA TRP A 322 -5.25 -17.09 0.71
C TRP A 322 -4.09 -17.65 1.55
N TRP A 323 -3.07 -18.21 0.91
CA TRP A 323 -1.93 -18.81 1.61
C TRP A 323 -0.96 -17.76 2.17
N ASN A 324 -0.58 -17.82 3.46
CA ASN A 324 0.38 -16.87 4.03
C ASN A 324 1.83 -17.26 3.70
N TYR A 325 2.27 -17.05 2.46
CA TYR A 325 3.66 -17.28 2.06
C TYR A 325 4.61 -16.39 2.86
N GLY A 326 5.54 -16.98 3.62
CA GLY A 326 6.56 -16.27 4.37
C GLY A 326 7.90 -16.24 3.63
N GLY A 327 8.74 -15.30 4.01
CA GLY A 327 10.12 -15.20 3.53
C GLY A 327 10.37 -14.09 2.53
N ILE A 328 11.49 -14.15 1.82
CA ILE A 328 11.85 -13.17 0.78
C ILE A 328 11.19 -13.60 -0.53
N LEU A 329 10.08 -12.93 -0.86
CA LEU A 329 9.16 -13.33 -1.93
C LEU A 329 9.46 -12.66 -3.27
N ARG A 330 10.23 -11.58 -3.30
CA ARG A 330 10.61 -10.90 -4.55
C ARG A 330 12.10 -10.53 -4.53
N ASP A 331 12.60 -10.01 -5.64
CA ASP A 331 14.03 -9.77 -5.81
C ASP A 331 14.64 -8.88 -4.72
N VAL A 332 15.89 -9.19 -4.42
CA VAL A 332 16.81 -8.38 -3.64
C VAL A 332 17.99 -8.03 -4.54
N TYR A 333 18.35 -6.75 -4.62
CA TYR A 333 19.44 -6.31 -5.48
C TYR A 333 20.10 -5.02 -4.98
N LEU A 334 21.34 -4.78 -5.42
CA LEU A 334 21.99 -3.49 -5.28
C LEU A 334 21.80 -2.66 -6.55
N GLU A 335 21.52 -1.38 -6.39
CA GLU A 335 21.52 -0.37 -7.45
C GLU A 335 22.62 0.66 -7.16
N GLY A 336 23.57 0.81 -8.08
CA GLY A 336 24.59 1.85 -8.02
C GLY A 336 24.13 3.13 -8.73
N LEU A 337 24.43 4.26 -8.11
CA LEU A 337 23.96 5.59 -8.52
C LEU A 337 25.13 6.56 -8.61
N PRO A 338 25.10 7.53 -9.55
CA PRO A 338 25.99 8.69 -9.49
C PRO A 338 25.77 9.47 -8.17
N ALA A 339 26.76 10.27 -7.76
CA ALA A 339 26.64 11.06 -6.53
C ALA A 339 25.49 12.08 -6.56
N THR A 340 25.15 12.57 -7.76
CA THR A 340 23.97 13.40 -8.02
C THR A 340 23.09 12.70 -9.02
N HIS A 341 21.90 12.31 -8.59
CA HIS A 341 21.00 11.41 -9.30
C HIS A 341 19.54 11.82 -9.12
N VAL A 342 18.70 11.40 -10.06
CA VAL A 342 17.25 11.46 -9.92
C VAL A 342 16.82 10.38 -8.94
N VAL A 343 16.32 10.77 -7.77
CA VAL A 343 15.82 9.82 -6.78
C VAL A 343 14.38 9.41 -7.05
N ARG A 344 13.56 10.32 -7.59
CA ARG A 344 12.15 10.07 -7.87
C ARG A 344 11.66 10.89 -9.06
N LEU A 345 10.83 10.28 -9.90
CA LEU A 345 10.11 10.94 -10.99
C LEU A 345 8.64 10.51 -10.90
N ASP A 346 7.79 11.44 -10.46
CA ASP A 346 6.35 11.27 -10.31
C ASP A 346 5.66 12.02 -11.44
N ALA A 347 4.86 11.34 -12.25
CA ALA A 347 4.16 11.94 -13.38
C ALA A 347 2.85 11.23 -13.70
N HIS A 348 1.84 12.02 -14.09
CA HIS A 348 0.61 11.52 -14.67
C HIS A 348 0.23 12.34 -15.91
N GLY A 349 -0.40 11.69 -16.89
CA GLY A 349 -0.98 12.33 -18.05
C GLY A 349 -2.49 12.46 -17.89
N GLY A 350 -3.00 13.69 -17.99
CA GLY A 350 -4.42 14.03 -17.97
C GLY A 350 -4.80 14.90 -19.16
N PHE A 351 -5.88 15.68 -19.01
CA PHE A 351 -6.38 16.59 -20.04
C PHE A 351 -6.76 17.95 -19.44
N GLU A 352 -6.46 19.02 -20.18
CA GLU A 352 -7.01 20.36 -19.93
C GLU A 352 -7.91 20.72 -21.12
N GLY A 353 -9.23 20.56 -20.92
CA GLY A 353 -10.17 20.51 -22.03
C GLY A 353 -9.89 19.27 -22.89
N GLU A 354 -9.65 19.45 -24.18
CA GLU A 354 -9.29 18.36 -25.12
C GLU A 354 -7.77 18.18 -25.28
N ILE A 355 -6.95 19.03 -24.64
CA ILE A 355 -5.49 19.02 -24.82
C ILE A 355 -4.85 18.09 -23.79
N PRO A 356 -4.11 17.05 -24.21
CA PRO A 356 -3.36 16.23 -23.27
C PRO A 356 -2.33 17.06 -22.51
N LYS A 357 -2.24 16.82 -21.20
CA LYS A 357 -1.38 17.57 -20.28
C LYS A 357 -0.57 16.61 -19.42
N LEU A 358 0.73 16.83 -19.37
CA LEU A 358 1.67 16.10 -18.55
C LEU A 358 1.97 16.90 -17.28
N GLU A 359 1.65 16.34 -16.11
CA GLU A 359 1.89 16.99 -14.82
C GLU A 359 2.70 16.08 -13.90
N GLY A 360 3.52 16.69 -13.04
CA GLY A 360 4.33 15.93 -12.12
C GLY A 360 5.49 16.70 -11.50
N ARG A 361 6.41 15.91 -10.94
CA ARG A 361 7.63 16.39 -10.29
C ARG A 361 8.79 15.43 -10.44
N VAL A 362 9.98 15.97 -10.30
CA VAL A 362 11.24 15.25 -10.24
C VAL A 362 11.99 15.65 -8.98
N LEU A 363 12.51 14.67 -8.25
CA LEU A 363 13.38 14.85 -7.09
C LEU A 363 14.81 14.47 -7.46
N VAL A 364 15.74 15.36 -7.17
CA VAL A 364 17.17 15.19 -7.43
C VAL A 364 17.92 15.27 -6.12
N GLN A 365 18.75 14.27 -5.83
CA GLN A 365 19.55 14.21 -4.63
C GLN A 365 21.03 14.18 -4.99
N GLY A 366 21.86 14.91 -4.23
CA GLY A 366 23.31 14.85 -4.34
C GLY A 366 24.04 16.05 -3.74
N PRO A 367 25.38 15.96 -3.61
CA PRO A 367 26.19 17.02 -2.99
C PRO A 367 26.33 18.27 -3.87
N VAL A 368 26.10 18.15 -5.18
CA VAL A 368 26.13 19.27 -6.14
C VAL A 368 24.86 19.22 -6.97
N LEU A 369 23.89 20.05 -6.59
CA LEU A 369 22.58 20.09 -7.24
C LEU A 369 22.64 20.95 -8.52
N PRO A 370 22.15 20.46 -9.66
CA PRO A 370 22.06 21.28 -10.86
C PRO A 370 20.91 22.29 -10.73
N GLU A 371 20.99 23.40 -11.46
CA GLU A 371 19.90 24.39 -11.51
C GLU A 371 18.69 23.88 -12.31
N ARG A 372 18.91 22.89 -13.18
CA ARG A 372 17.91 22.38 -14.13
C ARG A 372 18.06 20.89 -14.38
N VAL A 373 16.94 20.29 -14.78
CA VAL A 373 16.84 18.90 -15.26
C VAL A 373 16.15 18.91 -16.61
N GLN A 374 16.66 18.12 -17.55
CA GLN A 374 16.04 17.99 -18.86
C GLN A 374 14.99 16.89 -18.82
N LEU A 375 13.78 17.20 -19.26
CA LEU A 375 12.71 16.22 -19.49
C LEU A 375 12.61 15.93 -20.98
N ARG A 376 12.49 14.65 -21.33
CA ARG A 376 12.16 14.18 -22.69
C ARG A 376 11.01 13.19 -22.63
N LEU A 377 10.00 13.39 -23.49
CA LEU A 377 8.89 12.48 -23.68
C LEU A 377 8.97 11.86 -25.08
N THR A 378 8.97 10.54 -25.15
CA THR A 378 8.96 9.78 -26.41
C THR A 378 7.84 8.75 -26.40
N PRO A 379 7.20 8.42 -27.54
CA PRO A 379 6.28 7.30 -27.61
C PRO A 379 6.96 5.99 -27.18
N PHE A 380 6.20 5.12 -26.51
CA PHE A 380 6.65 3.76 -26.21
C PHE A 380 6.68 2.92 -27.50
N ARG A 381 7.84 2.36 -27.81
CA ARG A 381 8.03 1.38 -28.89
C ARG A 381 7.89 -0.01 -28.32
N ARG A 382 6.84 -0.72 -28.73
CA ARG A 382 6.64 -2.12 -28.35
C ARG A 382 7.69 -3.01 -29.00
N ASP A 383 8.52 -3.66 -28.18
CA ASP A 383 9.43 -4.72 -28.58
C ASP A 383 9.41 -5.82 -27.50
N ARG A 384 8.95 -7.02 -27.87
CA ARG A 384 8.84 -8.16 -26.95
C ARG A 384 10.19 -8.60 -26.38
N SER A 385 11.30 -8.35 -27.07
CA SER A 385 12.64 -8.69 -26.58
C SER A 385 13.15 -7.70 -25.52
N LEU A 386 12.53 -6.53 -25.42
CA LEU A 386 12.87 -5.45 -24.51
C LEU A 386 11.76 -5.16 -23.49
N GLU A 387 10.69 -5.96 -23.47
CA GLU A 387 9.50 -5.75 -22.63
C GLU A 387 9.84 -5.63 -21.13
N PHE A 388 10.95 -6.21 -20.69
CA PHE A 388 11.39 -6.10 -19.29
C PHE A 388 12.54 -5.09 -19.06
N ARG A 389 12.91 -4.32 -20.10
CA ARG A 389 13.93 -3.25 -20.08
C ARG A 389 13.30 -1.94 -20.56
N LEU A 390 12.66 -1.24 -19.63
CA LEU A 390 11.78 -0.11 -19.90
C LEU A 390 12.45 1.00 -20.73
N ASP A 391 13.63 1.43 -20.33
CA ASP A 391 14.37 2.55 -20.92
C ASP A 391 14.88 2.27 -22.34
N LEU A 392 14.92 1.00 -22.76
CA LEU A 392 15.26 0.58 -24.12
C LEU A 392 14.06 0.57 -25.08
N CYS A 393 12.86 0.84 -24.56
CA CYS A 393 11.62 0.87 -25.33
C CYS A 393 11.25 2.26 -25.85
N ALA A 394 12.19 3.22 -25.86
CA ALA A 394 11.93 4.55 -26.42
C ALA A 394 11.78 4.49 -27.94
N GLY A 395 10.73 5.13 -28.47
CA GLY A 395 10.59 5.42 -29.89
C GLY A 395 11.54 6.51 -30.36
N ASP A 396 11.68 6.64 -31.68
CA ASP A 396 12.61 7.59 -32.29
C ASP A 396 12.06 9.04 -32.31
N GLU A 397 10.73 9.19 -32.19
CA GLU A 397 10.05 10.48 -32.15
C GLU A 397 10.14 11.12 -30.75
N ILE A 398 10.39 12.43 -30.72
CA ILE A 398 10.38 13.25 -29.49
C ILE A 398 9.14 14.14 -29.53
N LEU A 399 8.20 13.92 -28.62
CA LEU A 399 6.99 14.75 -28.51
C LEU A 399 7.20 16.00 -27.66
N LEU A 400 8.11 15.91 -26.70
CA LEU A 400 8.43 17.00 -25.78
C LEU A 400 9.88 16.87 -25.34
N GLU A 401 10.60 17.99 -25.39
CA GLU A 401 11.92 18.11 -24.79
C GLU A 401 12.06 19.53 -24.20
N THR A 402 12.27 19.62 -22.90
CA THR A 402 12.34 20.90 -22.19
C THR A 402 13.24 20.80 -20.96
N GLU A 403 13.66 21.95 -20.43
CA GLU A 403 14.32 22.02 -19.13
C GLU A 403 13.34 22.48 -18.06
N ILE A 404 13.42 21.86 -16.89
CA ILE A 404 12.65 22.23 -15.69
C ILE A 404 13.61 22.83 -14.67
N PRO A 405 13.31 24.02 -14.12
CA PRO A 405 14.09 24.59 -13.03
C PRO A 405 13.96 23.74 -11.77
N LEU A 406 15.07 23.57 -11.07
CA LEU A 406 15.13 22.89 -9.78
C LEU A 406 15.16 23.93 -8.66
N VAL A 407 14.33 23.70 -7.65
CA VAL A 407 14.29 24.45 -6.40
C VAL A 407 14.94 23.60 -5.32
N GLN A 408 16.04 24.10 -4.76
CA GLN A 408 16.70 23.46 -3.63
C GLN A 408 15.86 23.61 -2.36
N ILE A 409 15.58 22.50 -1.69
CA ILE A 409 14.79 22.43 -0.44
C ILE A 409 15.58 21.91 0.75
N ALA A 410 16.71 21.24 0.50
CA ALA A 410 17.70 20.88 1.51
C ALA A 410 19.11 20.98 0.93
N PRO A 411 20.19 20.91 1.75
CA PRO A 411 21.57 21.00 1.26
C PRO A 411 21.89 20.03 0.12
N ASP A 412 21.31 18.83 0.13
CA ASP A 412 21.52 17.76 -0.84
C ASP A 412 20.26 17.37 -1.63
N LEU A 413 19.18 18.15 -1.55
CA LEU A 413 17.89 17.84 -2.19
C LEU A 413 17.31 19.04 -2.93
N ALA A 414 16.92 18.81 -4.19
CA ALA A 414 16.13 19.72 -4.99
C ALA A 414 14.94 19.01 -5.65
N TYR A 415 13.92 19.79 -5.98
CA TYR A 415 12.79 19.31 -6.78
C TYR A 415 12.48 20.24 -7.95
N GLY A 416 11.90 19.70 -9.01
CA GLY A 416 11.31 20.45 -10.11
C GLY A 416 9.86 20.03 -10.29
N ARG A 417 8.94 20.99 -10.49
CA ARG A 417 7.53 20.74 -10.85
C ARG A 417 7.30 21.11 -12.30
N PHE A 418 6.41 20.39 -12.96
CA PHE A 418 6.04 20.66 -14.34
C PHE A 418 4.56 20.40 -14.58
N ALA A 419 3.99 21.20 -15.49
CA ALA A 419 2.65 21.07 -16.02
C ALA A 419 2.72 21.55 -17.48
N LEU A 420 2.77 20.60 -18.41
CA LEU A 420 3.19 20.85 -19.80
C LEU A 420 2.12 20.32 -20.76
N PRO A 421 1.64 21.11 -21.73
CA PRO A 421 0.77 20.60 -22.78
C PRO A 421 1.56 19.68 -23.71
N VAL A 422 0.93 18.59 -24.15
CA VAL A 422 1.47 17.63 -25.12
C VAL A 422 0.42 17.37 -26.21
N PRO A 423 0.18 18.33 -27.12
CA PRO A 423 -0.97 18.29 -28.04
C PRO A 423 -1.03 17.04 -28.93
N ASP A 424 0.12 16.47 -29.28
CA ASP A 424 0.23 15.32 -30.16
C ASP A 424 0.13 13.96 -29.41
N ALA A 425 -0.01 13.98 -28.08
CA ALA A 425 -0.22 12.77 -27.31
C ALA A 425 -1.63 12.21 -27.53
N LYS A 426 -1.75 10.88 -27.51
CA LYS A 426 -3.00 10.15 -27.70
C LYS A 426 -3.48 9.57 -26.36
N PRO A 427 -4.81 9.51 -26.15
CA PRO A 427 -5.37 8.94 -24.93
C PRO A 427 -5.01 7.45 -24.79
N TRP A 428 -4.72 7.04 -23.57
CA TRP A 428 -4.66 5.64 -23.17
C TRP A 428 -6.10 5.15 -22.93
N THR A 429 -6.42 4.00 -23.53
CA THR A 429 -7.64 3.23 -23.23
C THR A 429 -7.29 1.75 -23.15
N PRO A 430 -8.17 0.90 -22.56
CA PRO A 430 -7.99 -0.55 -22.57
C PRO A 430 -7.86 -1.16 -23.97
N GLU A 431 -8.46 -0.55 -24.99
CA GLU A 431 -8.46 -1.00 -26.37
C GLU A 431 -7.23 -0.48 -27.14
N THR A 432 -6.84 0.77 -26.89
CA THR A 432 -5.71 1.45 -27.51
C THR A 432 -4.81 2.04 -26.43
N PRO A 433 -3.93 1.22 -25.80
CA PRO A 433 -3.07 1.68 -24.71
C PRO A 433 -1.88 2.48 -25.24
N HIS A 434 -2.11 3.74 -25.64
CA HIS A 434 -1.05 4.66 -26.03
C HIS A 434 -0.18 5.01 -24.83
N LEU A 435 1.10 4.64 -24.91
CA LEU A 435 2.07 4.80 -23.83
C LEU A 435 3.26 5.65 -24.28
N TYR A 436 3.89 6.28 -23.29
CA TYR A 436 5.03 7.16 -23.46
C TYR A 436 6.09 6.86 -22.40
N LEU A 437 7.34 7.16 -22.74
CA LEU A 437 8.45 7.15 -21.80
C LEU A 437 8.83 8.58 -21.46
N LEU A 438 8.71 8.94 -20.19
CA LEU A 438 9.19 10.20 -19.65
C LEU A 438 10.58 9.97 -19.05
N GLN A 439 11.57 10.67 -19.57
CA GLN A 439 12.95 10.59 -19.12
C GLN A 439 13.40 11.92 -18.50
N ALA A 440 13.94 11.87 -17.28
CA ALA A 440 14.66 12.95 -16.65
C ALA A 440 16.17 12.72 -16.81
N ARG A 441 16.91 13.74 -17.29
CA ARG A 441 18.36 13.69 -17.49
C ARG A 441 19.07 14.82 -16.74
N LEU A 442 20.13 14.47 -16.04
CA LEU A 442 20.97 15.41 -15.31
C LEU A 442 22.29 15.67 -16.04
N PRO A 443 22.90 16.87 -15.85
CA PRO A 443 24.25 17.15 -16.34
C PRO A 443 25.33 16.21 -15.78
N SER A 444 25.08 15.56 -14.63
CA SER A 444 25.95 14.52 -14.06
C SER A 444 26.07 13.27 -14.94
N GLY A 445 25.18 13.10 -15.92
CA GLY A 445 25.05 11.91 -16.75
C GLY A 445 24.05 10.89 -16.22
N ASP A 446 23.48 11.10 -15.02
CA ASP A 446 22.37 10.25 -14.56
C ASP A 446 21.11 10.51 -15.39
N GLN A 447 20.37 9.43 -15.63
CA GLN A 447 19.08 9.49 -16.28
C GLN A 447 18.11 8.50 -15.61
N PHE A 448 16.84 8.89 -15.56
CA PHE A 448 15.76 8.06 -15.04
C PHE A 448 14.56 8.11 -15.98
N THR A 449 14.04 6.95 -16.35
CA THR A 449 12.94 6.79 -17.29
C THR A 449 11.77 6.07 -16.62
N THR A 450 10.57 6.60 -16.78
CA THR A 450 9.32 5.97 -16.35
C THR A 450 8.30 5.89 -17.49
N GLN A 451 7.38 4.93 -17.39
CA GLN A 451 6.27 4.74 -18.33
C GLN A 451 5.05 5.52 -17.85
N ILE A 452 4.41 6.26 -18.76
CA ILE A 452 3.17 6.98 -18.52
C ILE A 452 2.17 6.81 -19.67
N GLY A 453 0.93 7.25 -19.44
CA GLY A 453 -0.11 7.40 -20.46
C GLY A 453 -1.04 8.56 -20.10
N PHE A 454 -1.85 9.00 -21.06
CA PHE A 454 -2.78 10.12 -20.87
C PHE A 454 -4.21 9.60 -20.75
N ARG A 455 -4.83 9.75 -19.58
CA ARG A 455 -6.22 9.33 -19.36
C ARG A 455 -6.94 10.32 -18.44
N ASP A 456 -8.25 10.21 -18.38
CA ASP A 456 -9.08 10.80 -17.33
C ASP A 456 -9.98 9.70 -16.74
N VAL A 457 -10.13 9.68 -15.42
CA VAL A 457 -11.11 8.83 -14.74
C VAL A 457 -11.83 9.65 -13.70
N ARG A 458 -13.16 9.62 -13.74
CA ARG A 458 -13.99 10.33 -12.77
C ARG A 458 -15.37 9.70 -12.66
N THR A 459 -16.06 10.01 -11.57
CA THR A 459 -17.47 9.68 -11.41
C THR A 459 -18.32 10.92 -11.69
N GLU A 460 -19.48 10.71 -12.31
CA GLU A 460 -20.46 11.78 -12.57
C GLU A 460 -21.87 11.22 -12.38
N GLY A 461 -22.48 11.55 -11.24
CA GLY A 461 -23.68 10.88 -10.76
C GLY A 461 -23.42 9.37 -10.62
N ALA A 462 -24.35 8.55 -11.09
CA ALA A 462 -24.23 7.09 -11.03
C ALA A 462 -23.33 6.46 -12.10
N ARG A 463 -22.49 7.25 -12.80
CA ARG A 463 -21.66 6.77 -13.91
C ARG A 463 -20.18 6.88 -13.58
N LEU A 464 -19.42 5.89 -14.03
CA LEU A 464 -17.96 5.96 -14.14
C LEU A 464 -17.61 6.39 -15.57
N LEU A 465 -16.79 7.43 -15.69
CA LEU A 465 -16.34 7.95 -16.98
C LEU A 465 -14.86 7.64 -17.18
N TRP A 466 -14.51 7.20 -18.40
CA TRP A 466 -13.15 7.05 -18.88
C TRP A 466 -12.94 7.98 -20.07
N ASN A 467 -12.03 8.94 -19.95
CA ASN A 467 -11.81 9.98 -20.97
C ASN A 467 -13.11 10.72 -21.37
N GLY A 468 -13.99 10.96 -20.39
CA GLY A 468 -15.28 11.64 -20.58
C GLY A 468 -16.45 10.75 -20.99
N GLU A 469 -16.22 9.49 -21.38
CA GLU A 469 -17.27 8.58 -21.85
C GLU A 469 -17.61 7.51 -20.80
N PRO A 470 -18.88 7.13 -20.61
CA PRO A 470 -19.26 6.03 -19.73
C PRO A 470 -18.55 4.72 -20.09
N ILE A 471 -18.06 4.02 -19.06
CA ILE A 471 -17.42 2.72 -19.23
C ILE A 471 -18.05 1.66 -18.32
N PHE A 472 -18.22 0.45 -18.86
CA PHE A 472 -18.53 -0.73 -18.07
C PHE A 472 -17.28 -1.61 -17.92
N LEU A 473 -16.92 -1.91 -16.68
CA LEU A 473 -15.75 -2.71 -16.32
C LEU A 473 -16.11 -4.19 -16.32
N ASN A 474 -15.70 -4.92 -17.36
CA ASN A 474 -15.69 -6.37 -17.40
C ASN A 474 -14.41 -6.86 -16.71
N GLY A 475 -14.59 -7.28 -15.46
CA GLY A 475 -13.53 -7.46 -14.48
C GLY A 475 -13.17 -8.89 -14.19
N VAL A 476 -11.91 -9.09 -13.81
CA VAL A 476 -11.39 -10.34 -13.24
C VAL A 476 -10.49 -9.99 -12.07
N SER A 477 -10.61 -10.70 -10.96
CA SER A 477 -9.61 -10.60 -9.88
C SER A 477 -8.44 -11.54 -10.15
N ARG A 478 -7.27 -11.25 -9.57
CA ARG A 478 -6.09 -12.12 -9.66
C ARG A 478 -5.34 -12.16 -8.32
N HIS A 479 -5.01 -13.38 -7.88
CA HIS A 479 -3.92 -13.61 -6.95
C HIS A 479 -2.63 -13.93 -7.71
N GLU A 480 -1.51 -13.38 -7.25
CA GLU A 480 -0.16 -13.61 -7.80
C GLU A 480 0.40 -14.97 -7.36
N ASP A 481 -0.36 -16.04 -7.59
CA ASP A 481 -0.10 -17.36 -7.01
C ASP A 481 0.15 -18.40 -8.11
N TYR A 482 1.23 -19.17 -7.98
CA TYR A 482 1.63 -20.21 -8.91
C TYR A 482 1.94 -21.55 -8.21
N PRO A 483 1.65 -22.71 -8.86
CA PRO A 483 1.85 -24.04 -8.28
C PRO A 483 3.21 -24.32 -7.63
N LEU A 484 4.31 -23.88 -8.25
CA LEU A 484 5.66 -24.22 -7.81
C LEU A 484 6.32 -23.13 -6.98
N THR A 485 6.10 -21.87 -7.33
CA THR A 485 6.78 -20.74 -6.68
C THR A 485 5.90 -20.04 -5.65
N GLY A 486 4.62 -20.42 -5.54
CA GLY A 486 3.64 -19.67 -4.77
C GLY A 486 3.60 -18.23 -5.27
N ARG A 487 3.79 -17.29 -4.34
CA ARG A 487 3.94 -15.85 -4.65
C ARG A 487 5.35 -15.40 -4.96
N ALA A 488 6.34 -16.29 -4.87
CA ALA A 488 7.69 -15.89 -5.15
C ALA A 488 7.89 -15.67 -6.65
N LEU A 489 8.19 -14.43 -7.04
CA LEU A 489 8.46 -14.06 -8.42
C LEU A 489 9.68 -13.16 -8.47
N SER A 490 10.59 -13.48 -9.38
CA SER A 490 11.69 -12.61 -9.77
C SER A 490 11.36 -11.83 -11.05
N TYR A 491 12.17 -10.84 -11.40
CA TYR A 491 12.14 -10.18 -12.71
C TYR A 491 12.24 -11.20 -13.86
N ALA A 492 12.98 -12.31 -13.67
CA ALA A 492 13.07 -13.38 -14.67
C ALA A 492 11.76 -14.18 -14.83
N ASP A 493 10.84 -14.09 -13.87
CA ASP A 493 9.52 -14.74 -13.91
C ASP A 493 8.42 -13.84 -14.49
N MET A 494 8.72 -12.59 -14.87
CA MET A 494 7.71 -11.62 -15.31
C MET A 494 6.94 -12.03 -16.56
N TRP A 495 7.48 -12.95 -17.37
CA TRP A 495 6.74 -13.57 -18.47
C TRP A 495 5.50 -14.34 -17.98
N LYS A 496 5.51 -14.89 -16.75
CA LYS A 496 4.34 -15.57 -16.16
C LYS A 496 3.21 -14.57 -15.90
N VAL A 497 3.56 -13.44 -15.29
CA VAL A 497 2.61 -12.34 -15.03
C VAL A 497 2.07 -11.80 -16.34
N TYR A 498 2.94 -11.56 -17.33
CA TYR A 498 2.51 -11.14 -18.66
C TYR A 498 1.53 -12.16 -19.28
N ARG A 499 1.78 -13.47 -19.15
CA ARG A 499 0.87 -14.51 -19.65
C ARG A 499 -0.46 -14.55 -18.91
N ASP A 500 -0.48 -14.37 -17.59
CA ASP A 500 -1.72 -14.24 -16.81
C ASP A 500 -2.59 -13.09 -17.36
N LEU A 501 -1.97 -11.94 -17.58
CA LEU A 501 -2.65 -10.74 -18.08
C LEU A 501 -3.14 -10.93 -19.53
N GLU A 502 -2.37 -11.61 -20.39
CA GLU A 502 -2.82 -11.98 -21.74
C GLU A 502 -4.05 -12.90 -21.70
N LEU A 503 -4.05 -13.94 -20.86
CA LEU A 503 -5.19 -14.86 -20.71
C LEU A 503 -6.45 -14.14 -20.23
N ILE A 504 -6.29 -13.19 -19.31
CA ILE A 504 -7.38 -12.34 -18.80
C ILE A 504 -7.90 -11.42 -19.93
N LYS A 505 -7.01 -10.79 -20.69
CA LYS A 505 -7.39 -9.94 -21.84
C LYS A 505 -8.08 -10.76 -22.95
N GLU A 506 -7.58 -11.95 -23.25
CA GLU A 506 -8.17 -12.91 -24.21
C GLU A 506 -9.59 -13.37 -23.78
N MET A 507 -9.89 -13.34 -22.47
CA MET A 507 -11.24 -13.60 -21.96
C MET A 507 -12.21 -12.46 -22.30
N GLY A 508 -11.71 -11.29 -22.71
CA GLY A 508 -12.52 -10.10 -23.01
C GLY A 508 -12.59 -9.10 -21.85
N ALA A 509 -11.76 -9.28 -20.82
CA ALA A 509 -11.70 -8.33 -19.71
C ALA A 509 -11.07 -7.01 -20.14
N ASN A 510 -11.56 -5.90 -19.58
CA ASN A 510 -10.94 -4.58 -19.65
C ASN A 510 -10.54 -4.06 -18.26
N PHE A 511 -10.80 -4.83 -17.19
CA PHE A 511 -10.54 -4.46 -15.81
C PHE A 511 -9.92 -5.63 -15.02
N LEU A 512 -8.96 -5.32 -14.16
CA LEU A 512 -8.23 -6.27 -13.33
C LEU A 512 -8.14 -5.77 -11.89
N ARG A 513 -8.53 -6.63 -10.95
CA ARG A 513 -8.39 -6.37 -9.51
C ARG A 513 -7.20 -7.13 -8.93
N PHE A 514 -6.26 -6.40 -8.33
CA PHE A 514 -4.97 -6.88 -7.82
C PHE A 514 -5.15 -7.41 -6.38
N SER A 515 -6.00 -8.42 -6.21
CA SER A 515 -6.42 -8.88 -4.89
C SER A 515 -5.34 -9.69 -4.15
N HIS A 516 -5.18 -9.59 -2.83
CA HIS A 516 -5.71 -8.59 -1.89
C HIS A 516 -4.55 -7.77 -1.30
N TYR A 517 -3.57 -7.46 -2.15
CA TYR A 517 -2.29 -6.88 -1.76
C TYR A 517 -1.58 -6.31 -2.99
N PRO A 518 -0.64 -5.36 -2.80
CA PRO A 518 0.19 -4.87 -3.88
C PRO A 518 0.91 -6.03 -4.59
N ASN A 519 0.71 -6.12 -5.90
CA ASN A 519 1.32 -7.16 -6.74
C ASN A 519 2.80 -6.80 -7.02
N HIS A 520 3.52 -7.64 -7.76
CA HIS A 520 4.90 -7.29 -8.14
C HIS A 520 4.88 -5.94 -8.89
N PRO A 521 5.82 -4.98 -8.68
CA PRO A 521 5.77 -3.65 -9.31
C PRO A 521 5.67 -3.66 -10.85
N MET A 522 6.19 -4.72 -11.48
CA MET A 522 6.03 -4.93 -12.92
C MET A 522 4.59 -5.23 -13.35
N THR A 523 3.72 -5.71 -12.47
CA THR A 523 2.32 -6.01 -12.77
C THR A 523 1.59 -4.75 -13.25
N GLY A 524 1.72 -3.62 -12.55
CA GLY A 524 1.16 -2.35 -12.99
C GLY A 524 1.71 -1.93 -14.36
N LEU A 525 3.03 -2.02 -14.54
CA LEU A 525 3.70 -1.67 -15.80
C LEU A 525 3.24 -2.54 -16.99
N LEU A 526 3.04 -3.84 -16.78
CA LEU A 526 2.54 -4.75 -17.81
C LEU A 526 1.03 -4.57 -18.05
N THR A 527 0.27 -4.20 -17.02
CA THR A 527 -1.17 -3.89 -17.11
C THR A 527 -1.40 -2.65 -17.99
N ASP A 528 -0.56 -1.61 -17.86
CA ASP A 528 -0.53 -0.46 -18.77
C ASP A 528 -0.41 -0.89 -20.24
N ARG A 529 0.46 -1.85 -20.55
CA ARG A 529 0.81 -2.27 -21.91
C ARG A 529 -0.23 -3.19 -22.55
N ILE A 530 -0.86 -4.01 -21.72
CA ILE A 530 -1.91 -4.95 -22.16
C ILE A 530 -3.24 -4.22 -22.35
N GLY A 531 -3.43 -3.08 -21.67
CA GLY A 531 -4.68 -2.32 -21.74
C GLY A 531 -5.74 -2.96 -20.85
N LEU A 532 -5.47 -3.00 -19.54
CA LEU A 532 -6.43 -3.37 -18.50
C LEU A 532 -6.50 -2.22 -17.50
N ILE A 533 -7.68 -1.82 -17.05
CA ILE A 533 -7.83 -0.86 -15.94
C ILE A 533 -7.57 -1.61 -14.65
N GLY A 534 -6.72 -1.06 -13.78
CA GLY A 534 -6.29 -1.68 -12.54
C GLY A 534 -7.01 -1.13 -11.31
N TRP A 535 -7.35 -2.03 -10.42
CA TRP A 535 -7.71 -1.75 -9.03
C TRP A 535 -6.65 -2.37 -8.12
N GLU A 536 -6.00 -1.55 -7.31
CA GLU A 536 -4.97 -2.00 -6.38
C GLU A 536 -5.39 -1.76 -4.93
N GLU A 537 -4.95 -2.65 -4.04
CA GLU A 537 -5.41 -2.67 -2.66
C GLU A 537 -4.38 -3.21 -1.67
N ILE A 538 -4.51 -2.81 -0.41
CA ILE A 538 -3.72 -3.33 0.71
C ILE A 538 -4.47 -4.45 1.44
N PRO A 539 -3.76 -5.35 2.16
CA PRO A 539 -4.38 -6.50 2.84
C PRO A 539 -5.05 -6.12 4.17
N VAL A 540 -5.76 -4.99 4.21
CA VAL A 540 -6.71 -4.67 5.28
C VAL A 540 -7.98 -5.46 5.02
N TYR A 541 -7.94 -6.73 5.43
CA TYR A 541 -8.93 -7.75 5.11
C TYR A 541 -9.62 -8.25 6.38
N TRP A 542 -10.95 -8.23 6.40
CA TRP A 542 -11.79 -8.65 7.56
C TRP A 542 -11.45 -7.94 8.88
N PHE A 543 -11.09 -6.66 8.80
CA PHE A 543 -10.84 -5.87 9.99
C PHE A 543 -12.12 -5.64 10.79
N SER A 544 -11.97 -5.71 12.11
CA SER A 544 -13.00 -5.32 13.06
C SER A 544 -12.86 -3.84 13.44
N ASP A 545 -13.86 -3.32 14.16
CA ASP A 545 -13.81 -1.99 14.80
C ASP A 545 -12.53 -1.81 15.63
N GLU A 546 -12.09 -2.86 16.32
CA GLU A 546 -10.86 -2.85 17.10
C GLU A 546 -9.61 -2.88 16.22
N GLY A 547 -9.64 -3.62 15.11
CA GLY A 547 -8.53 -3.65 14.14
C GLY A 547 -8.26 -2.27 13.54
N PHE A 548 -9.31 -1.53 13.17
CA PHE A 548 -9.17 -0.15 12.70
C PHE A 548 -8.64 0.79 13.78
N ARG A 549 -9.10 0.64 15.03
CA ARG A 549 -8.58 1.42 16.15
C ARG A 549 -7.08 1.21 16.34
N ILE A 550 -6.63 -0.05 16.33
CA ILE A 550 -5.21 -0.39 16.50
C ILE A 550 -4.41 0.16 15.33
N GLN A 551 -4.85 -0.02 14.08
CA GLN A 551 -4.11 0.51 12.93
C GLN A 551 -4.12 2.03 12.83
N SER A 552 -5.14 2.72 13.34
CA SER A 552 -5.10 4.19 13.43
C SER A 552 -3.97 4.69 14.34
N LEU A 553 -3.57 3.89 15.34
CA LEU A 553 -2.45 4.21 16.23
C LEU A 553 -1.11 3.70 15.68
N ARG A 554 -1.10 2.53 15.04
CA ARG A 554 0.13 1.92 14.51
C ARG A 554 0.60 2.52 13.19
N GLY A 555 -0.32 2.90 12.31
CA GLY A 555 0.01 3.47 11.01
C GLY A 555 0.59 2.49 9.98
N ILE A 556 0.68 1.18 10.26
CA ILE A 556 1.24 0.19 9.30
C ILE A 556 0.36 0.08 8.05
N ALA A 557 -0.97 0.03 8.22
CA ALA A 557 -1.89 0.04 7.07
C ALA A 557 -1.71 1.30 6.20
N ARG A 558 -1.53 2.48 6.81
CA ARG A 558 -1.26 3.74 6.10
C ARG A 558 0.10 3.74 5.41
N GLN A 559 1.12 3.15 6.03
CA GLN A 559 2.43 2.95 5.40
C GLN A 559 2.30 2.11 4.13
N MET A 560 1.71 0.91 4.22
CA MET A 560 1.54 0.02 3.07
C MET A 560 0.72 0.70 1.95
N TRP A 561 -0.26 1.53 2.33
CA TRP A 561 -1.04 2.35 1.41
C TRP A 561 -0.18 3.32 0.60
N LEU A 562 0.67 4.08 1.29
CA LEU A 562 1.54 5.05 0.67
C LEU A 562 2.63 4.36 -0.17
N GLU A 563 3.22 3.27 0.33
CA GLU A 563 4.19 2.47 -0.41
C GLU A 563 3.60 1.95 -1.73
N MET A 564 2.36 1.45 -1.71
CA MET A 564 1.62 1.03 -2.91
C MET A 564 1.43 2.20 -3.88
N ILE A 565 0.86 3.32 -3.43
CA ILE A 565 0.64 4.52 -4.26
C ILE A 565 1.94 5.01 -4.90
N TYR A 566 3.02 5.11 -4.12
CA TYR A 566 4.30 5.60 -4.64
C TYR A 566 5.07 4.59 -5.48
N THR A 567 4.75 3.28 -5.38
CA THR A 567 5.31 2.25 -6.27
C THR A 567 4.69 2.34 -7.66
N ASP A 568 3.37 2.47 -7.74
CA ASP A 568 2.60 2.45 -8.99
C ASP A 568 2.07 3.83 -9.42
N TYR A 569 2.63 4.91 -8.85
CA TYR A 569 2.22 6.31 -9.07
C TYR A 569 2.08 6.68 -10.56
N ASN A 570 3.01 6.20 -11.39
CA ASN A 570 3.12 6.58 -12.80
C ASN A 570 2.25 5.72 -13.73
N ARG A 571 1.56 4.70 -13.22
CA ARG A 571 0.83 3.71 -14.04
C ARG A 571 -0.51 4.27 -14.53
N PRO A 572 -0.69 4.55 -15.83
CA PRO A 572 -1.99 4.99 -16.38
C PRO A 572 -3.11 3.97 -16.22
N SER A 573 -2.79 2.67 -16.12
CA SER A 573 -3.79 1.63 -15.93
C SER A 573 -4.46 1.67 -14.56
N ILE A 574 -3.71 2.00 -13.50
CA ILE A 574 -4.26 2.00 -12.15
C ILE A 574 -5.21 3.19 -12.00
N ALA A 575 -6.48 2.89 -11.76
CA ALA A 575 -7.54 3.89 -11.62
C ALA A 575 -8.13 3.94 -10.21
N PHE A 576 -7.95 2.87 -9.43
CA PHE A 576 -8.56 2.70 -8.13
C PHE A 576 -7.55 2.33 -7.06
N TRP A 577 -7.57 3.09 -5.97
CA TRP A 577 -6.92 2.76 -4.72
C TRP A 577 -7.98 2.27 -3.72
N SER A 578 -8.10 0.96 -3.53
CA SER A 578 -8.95 0.33 -2.51
C SER A 578 -8.36 0.17 -1.10
N THR A 579 -8.96 0.84 -0.12
CA THR A 579 -8.44 0.96 1.24
C THR A 579 -8.58 -0.30 2.11
N CYS A 580 -9.56 -1.16 1.81
CA CYS A 580 -9.87 -2.36 2.60
C CYS A 580 -10.87 -3.32 1.90
N ASN A 581 -10.90 -4.58 2.34
CA ASN A 581 -11.81 -5.62 1.84
C ASN A 581 -12.61 -6.32 2.97
N GLU A 582 -13.94 -6.36 2.81
CA GLU A 582 -14.91 -7.08 3.63
C GLU A 582 -14.80 -6.79 5.14
N CYS A 583 -14.45 -5.56 5.49
CA CYS A 583 -14.24 -5.15 6.87
C CYS A 583 -15.55 -4.76 7.58
N GLY A 584 -15.60 -5.00 8.89
CA GLY A 584 -16.66 -4.51 9.77
C GLY A 584 -16.37 -3.09 10.30
N GLY A 585 -16.82 -2.80 11.53
CA GLY A 585 -16.43 -1.59 12.25
C GLY A 585 -16.87 -0.28 11.60
N LEU A 586 -18.15 -0.18 11.22
CA LEU A 586 -18.72 0.90 10.40
C LEU A 586 -18.15 2.30 10.68
N GLN A 587 -18.22 2.78 11.93
CA GLN A 587 -17.79 4.15 12.27
C GLN A 587 -16.29 4.36 12.09
N ARG A 588 -15.45 3.46 12.63
CA ARG A 588 -13.99 3.61 12.52
C ARG A 588 -13.48 3.33 11.12
N ARG A 589 -14.11 2.39 10.39
CA ARG A 589 -13.81 2.16 8.97
C ARG A 589 -14.12 3.41 8.15
N GLN A 590 -15.26 4.04 8.39
CA GLN A 590 -15.63 5.27 7.70
C GLN A 590 -14.56 6.36 7.92
N GLU A 591 -14.16 6.59 9.17
CA GLU A 591 -13.11 7.56 9.50
C GLU A 591 -11.76 7.20 8.85
N TYR A 592 -11.38 5.93 8.91
CA TYR A 592 -10.18 5.42 8.26
C TYR A 592 -10.17 5.68 6.74
N ILE A 593 -11.28 5.41 6.06
CA ILE A 593 -11.42 5.67 4.61
C ILE A 593 -11.30 7.16 4.33
N ARG A 594 -12.00 8.00 5.09
CA ARG A 594 -11.97 9.46 4.92
C ARG A 594 -10.54 10.01 5.02
N VAL A 595 -9.77 9.56 6.02
CA VAL A 595 -8.37 9.97 6.21
C VAL A 595 -7.49 9.53 5.05
N LEU A 596 -7.66 8.31 4.54
CA LEU A 596 -6.90 7.84 3.38
C LEU A 596 -7.32 8.53 2.08
N HIS A 597 -8.58 8.88 1.94
CA HIS A 597 -9.12 9.65 0.82
C HIS A 597 -8.49 11.04 0.76
N GLU A 598 -8.57 11.81 1.85
CA GLU A 598 -7.95 13.13 1.97
C GLU A 598 -6.42 13.09 1.75
N LEU A 599 -5.78 12.00 2.14
CA LEU A 599 -4.36 11.78 1.88
C LEU A 599 -4.06 11.50 0.41
N ALA A 600 -4.87 10.66 -0.25
CA ALA A 600 -4.74 10.35 -1.67
C ALA A 600 -4.89 11.61 -2.52
N ASP A 601 -5.83 12.49 -2.19
CA ASP A 601 -6.02 13.80 -2.84
C ASP A 601 -4.76 14.68 -2.76
N ARG A 602 -4.02 14.62 -1.65
CA ARG A 602 -2.79 15.40 -1.43
C ARG A 602 -1.57 14.83 -2.13
N VAL A 603 -1.47 13.51 -2.27
CA VAL A 603 -0.25 12.85 -2.80
C VAL A 603 -0.36 12.53 -4.29
N ASP A 604 -1.54 12.11 -4.76
CA ASP A 604 -1.79 11.66 -6.14
C ASP A 604 -2.89 12.51 -6.80
N GLY A 605 -4.10 12.52 -6.24
CA GLY A 605 -5.24 13.31 -6.74
C GLY A 605 -5.76 12.93 -8.13
N SER A 606 -5.17 11.93 -8.80
CA SER A 606 -5.54 11.53 -10.17
C SER A 606 -6.33 10.20 -10.26
N ARG A 607 -6.67 9.59 -9.12
CA ARG A 607 -7.26 8.25 -9.02
C ARG A 607 -8.37 8.22 -7.97
N LEU A 608 -9.27 7.25 -8.11
CA LEU A 608 -10.43 7.09 -7.24
C LEU A 608 -10.07 6.24 -6.02
N VAL A 609 -10.53 6.66 -4.84
CA VAL A 609 -10.39 5.95 -3.58
C VAL A 609 -11.67 5.17 -3.29
N VAL A 610 -11.49 3.87 -3.05
CA VAL A 610 -12.58 2.90 -3.03
C VAL A 610 -12.41 1.90 -1.88
N GLN A 611 -13.37 0.99 -1.76
CA GLN A 611 -13.28 -0.18 -0.88
C GLN A 611 -14.06 -1.33 -1.51
N SER A 612 -13.82 -2.56 -1.05
CA SER A 612 -14.64 -3.73 -1.38
C SER A 612 -15.41 -4.18 -0.14
N ALA A 613 -16.67 -3.78 0.00
CA ALA A 613 -17.53 -4.13 1.14
C ALA A 613 -18.28 -5.46 0.91
N ALA A 614 -18.64 -6.16 1.99
CA ALA A 614 -19.46 -7.37 1.86
C ALA A 614 -20.90 -7.02 1.43
N GLY A 615 -21.33 -7.43 0.24
CA GLY A 615 -22.60 -7.05 -0.38
C GLY A 615 -23.80 -7.89 0.02
N ALA A 616 -24.00 -8.15 1.32
CA ALA A 616 -25.22 -8.81 1.81
C ALA A 616 -26.31 -7.81 2.27
N PHE A 617 -25.94 -6.54 2.45
CA PHE A 617 -26.80 -5.45 2.92
C PHE A 617 -26.19 -4.09 2.54
N PHE A 618 -26.97 -3.02 2.67
CA PHE A 618 -26.49 -1.66 2.46
C PHE A 618 -25.39 -1.27 3.46
N ASP A 619 -24.26 -0.76 2.93
CA ASP A 619 -23.13 -0.28 3.71
C ASP A 619 -23.00 1.25 3.64
N PRO A 620 -23.23 1.99 4.76
CA PRO A 620 -23.18 3.44 4.75
C PRO A 620 -21.76 4.00 4.63
N THR A 621 -20.70 3.20 4.76
CA THR A 621 -19.32 3.70 4.67
C THR A 621 -18.93 4.11 3.25
N HIS A 622 -19.67 3.68 2.23
CA HIS A 622 -19.47 4.10 0.84
C HIS A 622 -19.62 5.62 0.61
N LYS A 623 -20.17 6.36 1.57
CA LYS A 623 -20.21 7.82 1.48
C LYS A 623 -18.81 8.44 1.39
N GLU A 624 -17.78 7.79 1.95
CA GLU A 624 -16.39 8.28 1.96
C GLU A 624 -15.55 7.76 0.78
N THR A 625 -16.12 6.93 -0.11
CA THR A 625 -15.44 6.40 -1.31
C THR A 625 -15.99 7.04 -2.57
N ASP A 626 -15.21 7.13 -3.64
CA ASP A 626 -15.68 7.77 -4.88
C ASP A 626 -16.75 6.95 -5.63
N LEU A 627 -16.79 5.64 -5.39
CA LEU A 627 -17.84 4.73 -5.85
C LEU A 627 -18.19 3.66 -4.81
N ILE A 628 -19.25 2.92 -5.07
CA ILE A 628 -19.71 1.80 -4.24
C ILE A 628 -19.08 0.50 -4.76
N GLY A 629 -18.15 -0.11 -4.02
CA GLY A 629 -17.56 -1.40 -4.35
C GLY A 629 -18.05 -2.51 -3.42
N MET A 630 -18.62 -3.59 -3.95
CA MET A 630 -19.19 -4.68 -3.13
C MET A 630 -19.00 -6.09 -3.68
N THR A 631 -18.81 -7.06 -2.78
CA THR A 631 -18.77 -8.50 -3.08
C THR A 631 -20.18 -9.10 -3.07
N LEU A 632 -20.58 -9.80 -4.13
CA LEU A 632 -21.94 -10.28 -4.36
C LEU A 632 -21.96 -11.80 -4.62
N TYR A 633 -22.41 -12.56 -3.63
CA TYR A 633 -22.41 -14.03 -3.63
C TYR A 633 -23.82 -14.62 -3.41
N PHE A 634 -24.83 -13.97 -3.99
CA PHE A 634 -26.20 -14.47 -3.97
C PHE A 634 -26.32 -15.83 -4.69
N GLY A 635 -27.02 -16.79 -4.08
CA GLY A 635 -27.09 -18.17 -4.56
C GLY A 635 -25.87 -19.03 -4.23
N VAL A 636 -24.89 -18.46 -3.52
CA VAL A 636 -23.65 -19.13 -3.07
C VAL A 636 -23.55 -19.13 -1.55
N PHE A 637 -23.43 -17.95 -0.93
CA PHE A 637 -23.32 -17.78 0.52
C PHE A 637 -24.62 -17.35 1.19
N TYR A 638 -25.41 -16.56 0.48
CA TYR A 638 -26.64 -15.96 0.99
C TYR A 638 -27.64 -15.78 -0.16
N GLY A 639 -28.89 -15.50 0.18
CA GLY A 639 -30.02 -15.54 -0.77
C GLY A 639 -30.17 -16.89 -1.46
N LYS A 640 -31.10 -16.96 -2.41
CA LYS A 640 -31.40 -18.19 -3.16
C LYS A 640 -31.25 -18.00 -4.65
N ASP A 641 -31.67 -16.84 -5.17
CA ASP A 641 -31.70 -16.55 -6.59
C ASP A 641 -30.57 -15.55 -6.94
N PRO A 642 -29.57 -15.95 -7.73
CA PRO A 642 -28.43 -15.10 -8.08
C PRO A 642 -28.85 -13.82 -8.80
N TYR A 643 -29.92 -13.87 -9.60
CA TYR A 643 -30.41 -12.71 -10.34
C TYR A 643 -31.29 -11.83 -9.45
N GLU A 644 -32.39 -12.37 -8.92
CA GLU A 644 -33.41 -11.58 -8.21
C GLU A 644 -32.90 -10.97 -6.91
N ASP A 645 -32.07 -11.68 -6.16
CA ASP A 645 -31.54 -11.16 -4.89
C ASP A 645 -30.44 -10.12 -5.12
N THR A 646 -29.58 -10.32 -6.13
CA THR A 646 -28.60 -9.31 -6.57
C THR A 646 -29.30 -8.05 -7.07
N ALA A 647 -30.28 -8.22 -7.95
CA ALA A 647 -31.11 -7.16 -8.50
C ALA A 647 -31.71 -6.27 -7.40
N ARG A 648 -32.37 -6.91 -6.42
CA ARG A 648 -33.03 -6.21 -5.31
C ARG A 648 -32.05 -5.40 -4.47
N LEU A 649 -30.89 -5.96 -4.14
CA LEU A 649 -29.88 -5.24 -3.35
C LEU A 649 -29.34 -4.03 -4.13
N LEU A 650 -29.02 -4.20 -5.40
CA LEU A 650 -28.51 -3.12 -6.25
C LEU A 650 -29.51 -1.95 -6.31
N ASP A 651 -30.79 -2.25 -6.52
CA ASP A 651 -31.86 -1.25 -6.55
C ASP A 651 -32.03 -0.55 -5.19
N GLU A 652 -31.92 -1.30 -4.08
CA GLU A 652 -31.95 -0.73 -2.72
C GLU A 652 -30.77 0.20 -2.44
N VAL A 653 -29.56 -0.22 -2.81
CA VAL A 653 -28.34 0.56 -2.58
C VAL A 653 -28.37 1.84 -3.42
N HIS A 654 -28.73 1.74 -4.69
CA HIS A 654 -28.84 2.91 -5.57
C HIS A 654 -29.92 3.89 -5.08
N ALA A 655 -31.07 3.40 -4.61
CA ALA A 655 -32.11 4.27 -4.03
C ALA A 655 -31.62 5.07 -2.80
N ARG A 656 -30.63 4.56 -2.06
CA ARG A 656 -30.04 5.23 -0.88
C ARG A 656 -28.85 6.12 -1.24
N MET A 657 -28.13 5.82 -2.31
CA MET A 657 -26.97 6.56 -2.80
C MET A 657 -27.05 6.74 -4.34
N PRO A 658 -27.97 7.59 -4.83
CA PRO A 658 -28.26 7.68 -6.27
C PRO A 658 -27.12 8.30 -7.08
N ASP A 659 -26.24 9.06 -6.44
CA ASP A 659 -25.16 9.81 -7.10
C ASP A 659 -23.81 9.08 -7.09
N LYS A 660 -23.79 7.76 -6.87
CA LYS A 660 -22.56 6.96 -6.90
C LYS A 660 -22.71 5.73 -7.80
N PRO A 661 -21.75 5.46 -8.71
CA PRO A 661 -21.75 4.24 -9.49
C PRO A 661 -21.50 3.03 -8.57
N ILE A 662 -22.06 1.88 -8.95
CA ILE A 662 -21.86 0.61 -8.25
C ILE A 662 -20.94 -0.31 -9.07
N LEU A 663 -19.90 -0.84 -8.44
CA LEU A 663 -19.01 -1.85 -8.98
C LEU A 663 -19.13 -3.13 -8.15
N CYS A 664 -19.50 -4.24 -8.79
CA CYS A 664 -19.35 -5.55 -8.17
C CYS A 664 -17.87 -5.95 -8.21
N THR A 665 -17.23 -6.01 -7.03
CA THR A 665 -15.79 -6.28 -6.87
C THR A 665 -15.47 -7.76 -6.78
N GLU A 666 -16.46 -8.61 -6.47
CA GLU A 666 -16.37 -10.06 -6.52
C GLU A 666 -17.74 -10.71 -6.75
N PHE A 667 -17.79 -11.70 -7.62
CA PHE A 667 -18.81 -12.74 -7.63
C PHE A 667 -18.20 -14.00 -8.24
N GLY A 668 -18.59 -15.18 -7.75
CA GLY A 668 -17.92 -16.41 -8.16
C GLY A 668 -18.57 -17.66 -7.59
N TYR A 669 -18.13 -18.82 -8.09
CA TYR A 669 -18.53 -20.12 -7.57
C TYR A 669 -17.42 -21.16 -7.79
N TRP A 670 -17.27 -22.07 -6.85
CA TRP A 670 -16.30 -23.18 -6.95
C TRP A 670 -16.73 -24.20 -8.00
N ALA A 671 -15.81 -24.60 -8.86
CA ALA A 671 -15.99 -25.74 -9.76
C ALA A 671 -14.89 -26.79 -9.52
N GLY A 672 -15.30 -28.04 -9.32
CA GLY A 672 -14.40 -29.19 -9.32
C GLY A 672 -14.09 -29.67 -10.74
N ASN A 673 -13.65 -30.92 -10.88
CA ASN A 673 -13.50 -31.58 -12.19
C ASN A 673 -14.79 -32.28 -12.65
N ASP A 674 -15.91 -32.07 -11.94
CA ASP A 674 -17.20 -32.63 -12.27
C ASP A 674 -18.09 -31.64 -13.03
N TRP A 675 -19.00 -32.18 -13.84
CA TRP A 675 -19.85 -31.36 -14.71
C TRP A 675 -20.91 -30.55 -13.94
N GLY A 676 -21.42 -31.08 -12.82
CA GLY A 676 -22.48 -30.41 -12.05
C GLY A 676 -22.01 -29.12 -11.38
N SER A 677 -20.81 -29.11 -10.82
CA SER A 677 -20.22 -27.88 -10.25
C SER A 677 -19.83 -26.88 -11.34
N ALA A 678 -19.34 -27.34 -12.49
CA ALA A 678 -19.03 -26.47 -13.63
C ALA A 678 -20.27 -25.82 -14.25
N GLU A 679 -21.37 -26.56 -14.41
CA GLU A 679 -22.65 -26.02 -14.87
C GLU A 679 -23.19 -24.97 -13.90
N LYS A 680 -23.10 -25.24 -12.58
CA LYS A 680 -23.50 -24.26 -11.57
C LYS A 680 -22.62 -23.01 -11.58
N GLN A 681 -21.30 -23.16 -11.79
CA GLN A 681 -20.39 -22.03 -11.93
C GLN A 681 -20.77 -21.13 -13.12
N VAL A 682 -21.10 -21.74 -14.26
CA VAL A 682 -21.62 -21.03 -15.45
C VAL A 682 -22.93 -20.31 -15.13
N ARG A 683 -23.90 -20.99 -14.50
CA ARG A 683 -25.20 -20.39 -14.15
C ARG A 683 -25.04 -19.16 -13.24
N ILE A 684 -24.22 -19.27 -12.19
CA ILE A 684 -23.94 -18.13 -11.29
C ILE A 684 -23.33 -16.97 -12.08
N ALA A 685 -22.39 -17.25 -12.99
CA ALA A 685 -21.78 -16.22 -13.81
C ALA A 685 -22.82 -15.49 -14.67
N GLU A 686 -23.70 -16.23 -15.36
CA GLU A 686 -24.73 -15.66 -16.24
C GLU A 686 -25.77 -14.84 -15.48
N GLU A 687 -26.36 -15.40 -14.43
CA GLU A 687 -27.49 -14.79 -13.73
C GLU A 687 -27.05 -13.55 -12.94
N THR A 688 -25.91 -13.61 -12.24
CA THR A 688 -25.38 -12.45 -11.51
C THR A 688 -24.90 -11.36 -12.48
N TYR A 689 -24.18 -11.71 -13.56
CA TYR A 689 -23.74 -10.74 -14.55
C TYR A 689 -24.93 -10.06 -15.24
N ARG A 690 -26.00 -10.80 -15.56
CA ARG A 690 -27.23 -10.22 -16.12
C ARG A 690 -27.85 -9.19 -15.17
N ALA A 691 -27.96 -9.51 -13.87
CA ALA A 691 -28.48 -8.57 -12.88
C ALA A 691 -27.64 -7.28 -12.80
N LEU A 692 -26.32 -7.40 -12.87
CA LEU A 692 -25.41 -6.26 -12.87
C LEU A 692 -25.53 -5.44 -14.17
N ARG A 693 -25.59 -6.10 -15.32
CA ARG A 693 -25.53 -5.46 -16.63
C ARG A 693 -26.82 -4.74 -17.02
N GLU A 694 -27.97 -5.19 -16.56
CA GLU A 694 -29.28 -4.58 -16.87
C GLU A 694 -29.56 -3.27 -16.10
N ARG A 695 -28.61 -2.79 -15.28
CA ARG A 695 -28.74 -1.60 -14.43
C ARG A 695 -27.72 -0.54 -14.83
N ASP A 696 -28.21 0.59 -15.33
CA ASP A 696 -27.35 1.67 -15.86
C ASP A 696 -26.48 2.37 -14.78
N PHE A 697 -26.83 2.25 -13.50
CA PHE A 697 -26.05 2.76 -12.37
C PHE A 697 -24.94 1.79 -11.90
N VAL A 698 -24.83 0.62 -12.53
CA VAL A 698 -23.75 -0.35 -12.29
C VAL A 698 -22.68 -0.13 -13.35
N CYS A 699 -21.46 0.20 -12.90
CA CYS A 699 -20.33 0.49 -13.78
C CYS A 699 -19.41 -0.72 -13.99
N GLY A 700 -19.67 -1.89 -13.39
CA GLY A 700 -18.88 -3.07 -13.68
C GLY A 700 -19.19 -4.31 -12.85
N ALA A 701 -18.57 -5.41 -13.27
CA ALA A 701 -18.70 -6.73 -12.68
C ALA A 701 -17.36 -7.48 -12.70
N THR A 702 -16.89 -7.91 -11.53
CA THR A 702 -15.57 -8.56 -11.38
C THR A 702 -15.70 -10.03 -10.99
N TRP A 703 -15.34 -10.92 -11.91
CA TRP A 703 -15.32 -12.36 -11.63
C TRP A 703 -14.22 -12.71 -10.63
N TRP A 704 -14.61 -13.38 -9.54
CA TRP A 704 -13.71 -14.03 -8.59
C TRP A 704 -13.60 -15.51 -8.98
N ILE A 705 -12.51 -15.97 -9.60
CA ILE A 705 -11.24 -15.26 -9.91
C ILE A 705 -10.66 -15.74 -11.25
N GLY A 706 -9.60 -15.13 -11.77
CA GLY A 706 -8.95 -15.56 -13.01
C GLY A 706 -8.36 -16.98 -12.94
N PHE A 707 -7.67 -17.31 -11.85
CA PHE A 707 -6.92 -18.56 -11.68
C PHE A 707 -7.17 -19.21 -10.33
N ASP A 708 -7.26 -20.54 -10.28
CA ASP A 708 -7.23 -21.27 -9.01
C ASP A 708 -5.93 -20.94 -8.24
N TYR A 709 -6.00 -20.92 -6.92
CA TYR A 709 -4.91 -20.44 -6.06
C TYR A 709 -4.91 -21.15 -4.70
N PHE A 710 -3.80 -21.08 -3.95
CA PHE A 710 -3.71 -21.73 -2.65
C PHE A 710 -4.29 -20.90 -1.50
N THR A 711 -4.93 -21.58 -0.56
CA THR A 711 -5.50 -21.01 0.67
C THR A 711 -5.18 -21.88 1.88
N PHE A 712 -5.07 -21.25 3.05
CA PHE A 712 -5.00 -22.00 4.30
C PHE A 712 -6.31 -22.69 4.67
N HIS A 713 -7.44 -22.34 4.05
CA HIS A 713 -8.74 -22.95 4.39
C HIS A 713 -8.95 -24.28 3.67
N THR A 714 -8.81 -24.29 2.35
CA THR A 714 -9.22 -25.41 1.49
C THR A 714 -8.05 -26.11 0.80
N GLY A 715 -6.82 -25.61 0.98
CA GLY A 715 -5.67 -26.05 0.18
C GLY A 715 -5.67 -25.31 -1.14
N ILE A 716 -6.47 -25.74 -2.11
CA ILE A 716 -6.68 -25.02 -3.38
C ILE A 716 -8.10 -24.48 -3.40
N ASN A 717 -8.27 -23.20 -3.77
CA ASN A 717 -9.55 -22.61 -4.09
C ASN A 717 -9.81 -22.74 -5.60
N THR A 718 -10.95 -23.31 -5.96
CA THR A 718 -11.32 -23.66 -7.34
C THR A 718 -12.39 -22.75 -7.97
N MET A 719 -12.50 -21.50 -7.51
CA MET A 719 -13.34 -20.49 -8.17
C MET A 719 -12.73 -19.93 -9.46
N GLY A 720 -11.49 -20.29 -9.79
CA GLY A 720 -10.78 -19.80 -10.96
C GLY A 720 -11.52 -20.10 -12.26
N ALA A 721 -11.53 -19.15 -13.20
CA ALA A 721 -11.95 -19.41 -14.58
C ALA A 721 -10.95 -20.32 -15.30
N ILE A 722 -9.70 -20.38 -14.82
CA ILE A 722 -8.62 -21.23 -15.32
C ILE A 722 -7.98 -21.93 -14.11
N THR A 723 -7.48 -23.15 -14.31
CA THR A 723 -6.69 -23.87 -13.30
C THR A 723 -5.41 -23.13 -12.90
N SER A 724 -4.87 -23.49 -11.73
CA SER A 724 -3.71 -22.80 -11.13
C SER A 724 -2.44 -22.88 -11.98
N ASP A 725 -2.32 -23.87 -12.85
CA ASP A 725 -1.20 -24.04 -13.79
C ASP A 725 -1.37 -23.26 -15.11
N ARG A 726 -2.48 -22.50 -15.26
CA ARG A 726 -2.82 -21.71 -16.46
C ARG A 726 -3.09 -22.55 -17.72
N HIS A 727 -3.27 -23.88 -17.60
CA HIS A 727 -3.42 -24.77 -18.76
C HIS A 727 -4.86 -25.13 -19.12
N ALA A 728 -5.76 -25.25 -18.14
CA ALA A 728 -7.12 -25.72 -18.37
C ALA A 728 -8.15 -24.63 -18.07
N PRO A 729 -8.66 -23.90 -19.10
CA PRO A 729 -9.81 -23.03 -18.91
C PRO A 729 -11.05 -23.87 -18.58
N ARG A 730 -11.84 -23.40 -17.61
CA ARG A 730 -13.13 -23.99 -17.25
C ARG A 730 -14.24 -23.47 -18.18
N PRO A 731 -15.41 -24.13 -18.23
CA PRO A 731 -16.54 -23.67 -19.06
C PRO A 731 -16.94 -22.20 -18.81
N VAL A 732 -16.78 -21.70 -17.58
CA VAL A 732 -17.07 -20.30 -17.24
C VAL A 732 -16.18 -19.30 -18.01
N TYR A 733 -14.93 -19.66 -18.34
CA TYR A 733 -14.02 -18.81 -19.11
C TYR A 733 -14.62 -18.47 -20.48
N SER A 734 -15.01 -19.50 -21.23
CA SER A 734 -15.64 -19.33 -22.54
C SER A 734 -16.97 -18.58 -22.42
N ARG A 735 -17.74 -18.85 -21.35
CA ARG A 735 -19.01 -18.18 -21.16
C ARG A 735 -18.88 -16.68 -20.88
N LEU A 736 -17.97 -16.29 -19.98
CA LEU A 736 -17.68 -14.88 -19.72
C LEU A 736 -17.22 -14.17 -21.01
N ARG A 737 -16.37 -14.83 -21.80
CA ARG A 737 -15.94 -14.32 -23.10
C ARG A 737 -17.10 -14.08 -24.07
N GLU A 738 -18.07 -14.97 -24.14
CA GLU A 738 -19.28 -14.76 -24.95
C GLU A 738 -20.13 -13.60 -24.43
N LEU A 739 -20.34 -13.53 -23.11
CA LEU A 739 -21.12 -12.46 -22.47
C LEU A 739 -20.49 -11.09 -22.71
N TRP A 740 -19.16 -10.98 -22.70
CA TRP A 740 -18.46 -9.70 -22.85
C TRP A 740 -18.26 -9.29 -24.31
N SER A 741 -18.09 -10.24 -25.23
CA SER A 741 -17.89 -9.95 -26.66
C SER A 741 -19.18 -9.62 -27.43
N SER A 742 -20.34 -10.06 -26.92
CA SER A 742 -21.65 -9.85 -27.56
C SER A 742 -22.22 -8.44 -27.37
N GLN A 743 -21.47 -7.51 -26.79
CA GLN A 743 -21.98 -6.22 -26.34
C GLN A 743 -21.36 -5.05 -27.13
N PRO A 744 -22.15 -4.08 -27.62
CA PRO A 744 -21.62 -2.88 -28.26
C PRO A 744 -20.84 -2.04 -27.23
N SER A 745 -19.72 -1.47 -27.70
CA SER A 745 -18.71 -0.75 -26.92
C SER A 745 -19.13 0.64 -26.40
N GLY A 746 -20.42 0.90 -26.23
CA GLY A 746 -20.92 2.19 -25.75
C GLY A 746 -22.36 2.11 -25.24
N ARG A 747 -22.53 2.31 -23.93
CA ARG A 747 -23.78 2.72 -23.30
C ARG A 747 -23.46 3.64 -22.14
#